data_AF-A0A2D4SKL5-F1
#
_entry.id   AF-A0A2D4SKL5-F1
#
_cell.length_a   1.000
_cell.length_b   1.000
_cell.length_c   1.000
_cell.angle_alpha   90.00
_cell.angle_beta   90.00
_cell.angle_gamma   90.00
#
_symmetry.space_group_name_H-M   'P 1'
#
loop_
_entity.id
_entity.type
_entity.pdbx_description
1 polymer ?
#
loop_
_entity_poly.entity_id
_entity_poly.type
_entity_poly.pdbx_seq_one_letter_code
_entity_poly.pdbx_strand_id
1 'polypeptide(L)'
;MRVMTLLGLLIGCDSGEKVTEPVQEINEDLDGDGFTEDVDCDDGDIQVNPEAMEICDGLDNNCDGNIDEEVEQEFYADSDEDGYGNADLTISACSAPDGFVDTGTDCNDSSAASYPGAEELCDGLDNDCDDDIDEDLDLDFYLDEDGDGFGNENEIVSGCAPELGVTTVAGDCDDQDPAISPVANELCNEIDDNCNGETDEGVQSTFYNDQDQDGFGDPATTSLACSTPEGYVDNQEDCNDIDSQIHPDADETCDEQDNDCDGTVDEEGAIGGLIWYADFDGDEYGDADTTAVFCTQPTNYVANSDDCDDSNSIFSPDATEVCNGYDDNCDGTIDEDGATGAPTWYYDGDADGYGNPEETVASCAQPSEYLADNTDCDDNDNDINPSAIEVCNGEDDNCDGQTDDATSSDAQTWYLDSDTDGYGDAANMEQACSQPSGHVLNSDDCDDSSDLVSPETIWYADADVDNYGSSLYTTTSCVQPSGYVADDTDCDDTESSAYPMATEVCDEIDNDCDGSIDEDVGDIPVWYLDDDGDGEGDIDVNLEACTQPTDYVSNSDDCDDAEPLAFSTGVEVCDGIDNNCDGQIDEGDVIGTEALCFADSCAEILAENPSAVDGVYYITDDSGAALEAYCEMDFEDGGWLAVFNYMHSSNALSAAADFHNRIIQNDDMSEAVHPDDTSSSIFTSNLDLSAYSEVVYGWASSDTSDVSQYGMQTASSNLVGTCYIDGYCGAYVDIGSFLIQPSGNTRALRTGSDPNYPHVGMGFSGQIITWGYDLNASSYGNWGNWYDLNACCNAGNTSDMTSSGWRYTVYIR
;
A
#
# COMPACT_ATOMS: atom_id res chain seq x y z
N MET A 1 -88.07 -37.45 -12.26
CA MET A 1 -87.27 -37.97 -13.40
C MET A 1 -87.92 -37.53 -14.73
N ARG A 2 -87.44 -37.93 -15.91
CA ARG A 2 -87.95 -37.45 -17.21
C ARG A 2 -89.08 -38.36 -17.75
N VAL A 3 -90.28 -37.80 -17.99
CA VAL A 3 -91.20 -38.09 -19.14
C VAL A 3 -91.85 -39.51 -19.24
N MET A 4 -93.13 -39.72 -19.62
CA MET A 4 -94.31 -38.86 -19.91
C MET A 4 -95.52 -39.70 -20.41
N THR A 5 -96.78 -39.40 -19.99
CA THR A 5 -98.08 -39.74 -20.67
C THR A 5 -98.42 -41.24 -20.92
N LEU A 6 -99.57 -41.70 -21.50
CA LEU A 6 -100.79 -41.19 -22.18
C LEU A 6 -101.91 -42.28 -21.99
N LEU A 7 -103.23 -42.23 -22.29
CA LEU A 7 -104.15 -41.39 -23.09
C LEU A 7 -105.64 -41.70 -22.69
N GLY A 8 -106.61 -40.77 -22.87
CA GLY A 8 -108.04 -41.13 -22.92
C GLY A 8 -108.97 -40.10 -23.59
N LEU A 9 -109.84 -40.52 -24.55
CA LEU A 9 -111.32 -40.65 -24.41
C LEU A 9 -112.08 -40.90 -25.75
N LEU A 10 -113.32 -41.39 -25.60
CA LEU A 10 -114.37 -41.94 -26.47
C LEU A 10 -115.00 -41.05 -27.59
N ILE A 11 -115.86 -41.68 -28.46
CA ILE A 11 -117.34 -41.43 -28.61
C ILE A 11 -117.91 -41.94 -29.98
N GLY A 12 -119.11 -42.56 -30.00
CA GLY A 12 -120.04 -42.55 -31.17
C GLY A 12 -121.02 -43.73 -31.36
N CYS A 13 -122.34 -43.47 -31.43
CA CYS A 13 -123.44 -44.46 -31.59
C CYS A 13 -124.24 -44.32 -32.92
N ASP A 14 -125.10 -45.30 -33.29
CA ASP A 14 -126.58 -45.20 -33.51
C ASP A 14 -127.19 -46.52 -34.10
N SER A 15 -128.51 -46.57 -34.44
CA SER A 15 -129.43 -47.70 -34.19
C SER A 15 -130.24 -48.29 -35.39
N GLY A 16 -131.06 -49.34 -35.14
CA GLY A 16 -131.98 -49.97 -36.12
C GLY A 16 -133.00 -50.97 -35.52
N GLU A 17 -134.14 -51.25 -36.19
CA GLU A 17 -135.37 -51.86 -35.59
C GLU A 17 -136.03 -52.96 -36.48
N LYS A 18 -136.47 -54.12 -35.90
CA LYS A 18 -137.83 -54.76 -36.02
C LYS A 18 -137.97 -56.31 -35.95
N VAL A 19 -138.58 -56.77 -34.84
CA VAL A 19 -139.75 -57.69 -34.71
C VAL A 19 -139.81 -59.03 -35.49
N THR A 20 -139.71 -60.16 -34.74
CA THR A 20 -140.67 -61.29 -34.75
C THR A 20 -140.63 -62.07 -33.43
N GLU A 21 -141.79 -62.52 -32.92
CA GLU A 21 -141.93 -63.36 -31.71
C GLU A 21 -142.08 -64.87 -32.05
N PRO A 22 -141.84 -65.80 -31.10
CA PRO A 22 -140.72 -65.82 -30.16
C PRO A 22 -140.09 -67.22 -30.06
N VAL A 23 -138.79 -67.30 -29.74
CA VAL A 23 -138.15 -68.52 -29.23
C VAL A 23 -137.36 -68.15 -27.99
N GLN A 24 -137.43 -69.01 -26.97
CA GLN A 24 -136.74 -68.82 -25.70
C GLN A 24 -135.25 -69.15 -25.89
N GLU A 25 -134.42 -68.11 -25.96
CA GLU A 25 -132.97 -68.24 -25.83
C GLU A 25 -132.59 -68.41 -24.35
N ILE A 26 -131.33 -68.76 -24.13
CA ILE A 26 -130.72 -69.06 -22.83
C ILE A 26 -129.52 -68.11 -22.70
N ASN A 27 -129.43 -67.38 -21.59
CA ASN A 27 -128.17 -66.74 -21.21
C ASN A 27 -127.18 -67.87 -20.89
N GLU A 28 -125.96 -67.75 -21.42
CA GLU A 28 -124.83 -68.63 -21.13
C GLU A 28 -123.76 -67.75 -20.48
N ASP A 29 -123.63 -67.87 -19.15
CA ASP A 29 -122.48 -67.49 -18.32
C ASP A 29 -121.16 -67.76 -19.08
N LEU A 30 -120.43 -66.70 -19.42
CA LEU A 30 -119.36 -66.76 -20.42
C LEU A 30 -117.97 -67.03 -19.82
N ASP A 31 -117.70 -66.56 -18.60
CA ASP A 31 -116.42 -66.77 -17.91
C ASP A 31 -116.44 -67.84 -16.79
N GLY A 32 -117.62 -68.15 -16.24
CA GLY A 32 -117.85 -69.20 -15.26
C GLY A 32 -117.95 -68.76 -13.80
N ASP A 33 -118.17 -67.48 -13.50
CA ASP A 33 -118.32 -66.97 -12.12
C ASP A 33 -119.64 -67.46 -11.45
N GLY A 34 -120.76 -67.48 -12.20
CA GLY A 34 -122.08 -67.93 -11.76
C GLY A 34 -123.23 -66.94 -11.95
N PHE A 35 -122.96 -65.70 -12.36
CA PHE A 35 -123.93 -64.71 -12.85
C PHE A 35 -124.08 -64.79 -14.38
N THR A 36 -124.78 -63.82 -14.98
CA THR A 36 -125.04 -63.73 -16.43
C THR A 36 -125.29 -62.28 -16.85
N GLU A 37 -125.07 -61.94 -18.14
CA GLU A 37 -125.25 -60.63 -18.83
C GLU A 37 -126.54 -59.81 -18.46
N ASP A 38 -127.55 -60.41 -17.82
CA ASP A 38 -128.74 -59.69 -17.32
C ASP A 38 -128.61 -59.16 -15.87
N VAL A 39 -127.49 -59.44 -15.19
CA VAL A 39 -127.15 -58.99 -13.83
C VAL A 39 -125.67 -58.60 -13.71
N ASP A 40 -124.78 -59.26 -14.46
CA ASP A 40 -123.37 -58.93 -14.57
C ASP A 40 -123.16 -57.69 -15.48
N CYS A 41 -122.22 -56.82 -15.10
CA CYS A 41 -121.87 -55.61 -15.84
C CYS A 41 -120.65 -55.75 -16.79
N ASP A 42 -119.81 -56.79 -16.63
CA ASP A 42 -118.86 -57.26 -17.65
C ASP A 42 -118.66 -58.79 -17.55
N ASP A 43 -119.65 -59.54 -18.05
CA ASP A 43 -119.82 -61.02 -18.18
C ASP A 43 -118.61 -61.79 -18.79
N GLY A 44 -117.46 -61.13 -18.99
CA GLY A 44 -116.18 -61.70 -19.40
C GLY A 44 -114.98 -61.49 -18.46
N ASP A 45 -115.12 -60.83 -17.29
CA ASP A 45 -114.10 -60.78 -16.23
C ASP A 45 -114.67 -61.16 -14.84
N ILE A 46 -114.38 -62.39 -14.43
CA ILE A 46 -114.71 -63.12 -13.19
C ILE A 46 -114.44 -62.39 -11.84
N GLN A 47 -114.02 -61.13 -11.88
CA GLN A 47 -113.77 -60.23 -10.74
C GLN A 47 -114.74 -59.04 -10.68
N VAL A 48 -115.53 -58.81 -11.74
CA VAL A 48 -116.58 -57.80 -11.83
C VAL A 48 -117.92 -58.55 -11.83
N ASN A 49 -118.67 -58.51 -10.73
CA ASN A 49 -119.96 -59.21 -10.59
C ASN A 49 -120.72 -58.79 -9.31
N PRO A 50 -122.05 -59.05 -9.21
CA PRO A 50 -122.89 -58.70 -8.05
C PRO A 50 -122.53 -59.26 -6.65
N GLU A 51 -121.51 -60.11 -6.51
CA GLU A 51 -120.96 -60.56 -5.20
C GLU A 51 -119.45 -60.24 -5.04
N ALA A 52 -118.89 -59.43 -5.94
CA ALA A 52 -117.55 -58.85 -5.80
C ALA A 52 -117.50 -57.80 -4.67
N MET A 53 -116.29 -57.28 -4.43
CA MET A 53 -116.00 -56.22 -3.46
C MET A 53 -115.16 -55.18 -4.16
N GLU A 54 -115.51 -53.90 -4.01
CA GLU A 54 -114.74 -52.81 -4.60
C GLU A 54 -113.27 -52.88 -4.24
N ILE A 55 -112.43 -52.60 -5.22
CA ILE A 55 -111.01 -52.34 -5.09
C ILE A 55 -110.73 -51.07 -5.89
N CYS A 56 -110.00 -50.10 -5.31
CA CYS A 56 -109.91 -48.79 -5.96
C CYS A 56 -109.05 -48.82 -7.23
N ASP A 57 -109.70 -49.09 -8.36
CA ASP A 57 -109.14 -49.15 -9.71
C ASP A 57 -109.95 -48.37 -10.76
N GLY A 58 -111.10 -47.79 -10.37
CA GLY A 58 -111.95 -46.94 -11.20
C GLY A 58 -113.01 -47.69 -11.99
N LEU A 59 -113.33 -48.93 -11.59
CA LEU A 59 -114.43 -49.75 -12.10
C LEU A 59 -115.54 -49.89 -11.04
N ASP A 60 -116.75 -50.22 -11.50
CA ASP A 60 -117.87 -50.66 -10.67
C ASP A 60 -117.71 -52.18 -10.50
N ASN A 61 -116.93 -52.64 -9.50
CA ASN A 61 -116.61 -54.08 -9.43
C ASN A 61 -117.84 -54.90 -9.02
N ASN A 62 -118.68 -54.37 -8.13
CA ASN A 62 -119.87 -55.05 -7.60
C ASN A 62 -121.16 -54.84 -8.42
N CYS A 63 -121.10 -54.05 -9.49
CA CYS A 63 -122.20 -53.78 -10.42
C CYS A 63 -123.45 -53.10 -9.78
N ASP A 64 -123.36 -52.43 -8.61
CA ASP A 64 -124.51 -51.70 -8.03
C ASP A 64 -124.76 -50.32 -8.65
N GLY A 65 -123.79 -49.78 -9.40
CA GLY A 65 -123.87 -48.50 -10.11
C GLY A 65 -123.13 -47.35 -9.42
N ASN A 66 -122.40 -47.60 -8.34
CA ASN A 66 -121.34 -46.74 -7.82
C ASN A 66 -119.95 -47.19 -8.38
N ILE A 67 -118.87 -46.58 -7.92
CA ILE A 67 -117.48 -46.89 -8.33
C ILE A 67 -116.59 -46.59 -7.12
N ASP A 68 -115.71 -47.52 -6.76
CA ASP A 68 -114.74 -47.38 -5.67
C ASP A 68 -115.35 -47.01 -4.28
N GLU A 69 -116.61 -47.34 -3.98
CA GLU A 69 -117.22 -47.03 -2.67
C GLU A 69 -116.80 -47.96 -1.52
N GLU A 70 -116.97 -47.48 -0.29
CA GLU A 70 -116.48 -48.12 0.97
C GLU A 70 -114.96 -48.42 1.03
N VAL A 71 -114.16 -48.04 0.01
CA VAL A 71 -112.69 -48.17 -0.02
C VAL A 71 -111.88 -46.86 0.02
N GLU A 72 -112.55 -45.69 0.05
CA GLU A 72 -111.88 -44.42 0.35
C GLU A 72 -111.45 -44.32 1.83
N GLN A 73 -110.33 -43.66 2.09
CA GLN A 73 -109.86 -43.27 3.43
C GLN A 73 -109.78 -41.75 3.58
N GLU A 74 -109.82 -41.25 4.81
CA GLU A 74 -109.69 -39.82 5.10
C GLU A 74 -108.21 -39.39 5.09
N PHE A 75 -107.95 -38.23 4.49
CA PHE A 75 -106.69 -37.49 4.56
C PHE A 75 -106.96 -36.07 5.07
N TYR A 76 -105.99 -35.48 5.75
CA TYR A 76 -106.04 -34.19 6.44
C TYR A 76 -105.21 -33.16 5.67
N ALA A 77 -105.66 -31.91 5.59
CA ALA A 77 -104.88 -30.88 4.91
C ALA A 77 -103.53 -30.65 5.60
N ASP A 78 -102.48 -30.51 4.81
CA ASP A 78 -101.11 -30.20 5.22
C ASP A 78 -100.73 -28.91 4.46
N SER A 79 -100.81 -27.77 5.16
CA SER A 79 -100.72 -26.43 4.56
C SER A 79 -99.32 -25.83 4.55
N ASP A 80 -98.37 -26.40 5.29
CA ASP A 80 -96.97 -25.94 5.40
C ASP A 80 -95.92 -27.00 4.99
N GLU A 81 -96.36 -28.20 4.61
CA GLU A 81 -95.61 -29.31 4.02
C GLU A 81 -94.70 -30.08 5.02
N ASP A 82 -95.10 -30.19 6.30
CA ASP A 82 -94.32 -30.86 7.35
C ASP A 82 -94.57 -32.38 7.49
N GLY A 83 -95.75 -32.86 7.08
CA GLY A 83 -96.15 -34.28 7.11
C GLY A 83 -97.23 -34.65 8.13
N TYR A 84 -97.57 -33.74 9.04
CA TYR A 84 -98.78 -33.76 9.86
C TYR A 84 -99.86 -32.89 9.22
N GLY A 85 -101.10 -32.99 9.69
CA GLY A 85 -102.20 -32.25 9.08
C GLY A 85 -103.41 -32.00 9.98
N ASN A 86 -104.25 -31.08 9.53
CA ASN A 86 -105.33 -30.47 10.29
C ASN A 86 -106.52 -31.42 10.50
N ALA A 87 -106.76 -31.81 11.75
CA ALA A 87 -107.87 -32.68 12.14
C ALA A 87 -109.27 -32.17 11.72
N ASP A 88 -109.46 -30.85 11.59
CA ASP A 88 -110.75 -30.22 11.24
C ASP A 88 -110.95 -30.05 9.71
N LEU A 89 -109.97 -30.39 8.86
CA LEU A 89 -110.01 -30.18 7.40
C LEU A 89 -109.66 -31.44 6.59
N THR A 90 -110.63 -32.35 6.46
CA THR A 90 -110.46 -33.65 5.78
C THR A 90 -110.99 -33.73 4.35
N ILE A 91 -110.48 -34.71 3.59
CA ILE A 91 -110.99 -35.19 2.30
C ILE A 91 -110.96 -36.73 2.25
N SER A 92 -111.97 -37.36 1.67
CA SER A 92 -111.98 -38.80 1.37
C SER A 92 -111.39 -39.07 -0.01
N ALA A 93 -110.49 -40.05 -0.12
CA ALA A 93 -109.89 -40.52 -1.37
C ALA A 93 -109.24 -41.90 -1.19
N CYS A 94 -108.85 -42.58 -2.28
CA CYS A 94 -108.08 -43.84 -2.20
C CYS A 94 -106.57 -43.63 -1.94
N SER A 95 -106.06 -42.41 -2.13
CA SER A 95 -104.65 -42.05 -1.93
C SER A 95 -104.52 -40.54 -1.71
N ALA A 96 -103.55 -40.12 -0.90
CA ALA A 96 -103.33 -38.74 -0.50
C ALA A 96 -103.34 -37.77 -1.70
N PRO A 97 -104.28 -36.81 -1.76
CA PRO A 97 -104.24 -35.72 -2.73
C PRO A 97 -103.05 -34.77 -2.50
N ASP A 98 -102.62 -34.05 -3.54
CA ASP A 98 -101.58 -33.00 -3.40
C ASP A 98 -102.01 -31.98 -2.32
N GLY A 99 -101.21 -31.84 -1.24
CA GLY A 99 -101.50 -30.96 -0.09
C GLY A 99 -102.32 -31.60 1.05
N PHE A 100 -102.33 -32.94 1.15
CA PHE A 100 -102.99 -33.68 2.22
C PHE A 100 -102.16 -34.90 2.67
N VAL A 101 -102.25 -35.27 3.95
CA VAL A 101 -101.54 -36.40 4.60
C VAL A 101 -102.49 -37.34 5.35
N ASP A 102 -102.03 -38.50 5.80
CA ASP A 102 -102.87 -39.50 6.51
C ASP A 102 -102.89 -39.31 8.05
N THR A 103 -102.15 -38.34 8.58
CA THR A 103 -101.90 -38.16 10.01
C THR A 103 -102.46 -36.81 10.51
N GLY A 104 -103.71 -36.85 10.99
CA GLY A 104 -104.48 -35.68 11.41
C GLY A 104 -104.28 -35.25 12.86
N THR A 105 -103.06 -34.86 13.23
CA THR A 105 -102.69 -34.58 14.64
C THR A 105 -101.92 -33.27 14.84
N ASP A 106 -101.88 -32.41 13.83
CA ASP A 106 -101.27 -31.09 13.89
C ASP A 106 -102.13 -30.10 14.72
N CYS A 107 -101.50 -29.33 15.61
CA CYS A 107 -102.15 -28.31 16.41
C CYS A 107 -102.12 -26.89 15.78
N ASN A 108 -101.29 -26.65 14.76
CA ASN A 108 -101.13 -25.38 14.05
C ASN A 108 -100.65 -25.54 12.59
N ASP A 109 -101.57 -25.98 11.71
CA ASP A 109 -101.54 -26.08 10.22
C ASP A 109 -101.26 -24.74 9.49
N SER A 110 -100.16 -24.12 9.88
CA SER A 110 -99.51 -22.94 9.29
C SER A 110 -98.08 -22.72 9.84
N SER A 111 -97.53 -23.69 10.58
CA SER A 111 -96.29 -23.68 11.32
C SER A 111 -95.68 -25.09 11.37
N ALA A 112 -94.83 -25.42 10.38
CA ALA A 112 -94.00 -26.63 10.28
C ALA A 112 -92.92 -26.82 11.38
N ALA A 113 -93.19 -26.28 12.58
CA ALA A 113 -92.43 -26.40 13.82
C ALA A 113 -93.35 -26.69 15.02
N SER A 114 -94.66 -26.87 14.80
CA SER A 114 -95.69 -27.03 15.83
C SER A 114 -96.45 -28.35 15.61
N TYR A 115 -95.80 -29.48 15.87
CA TYR A 115 -96.29 -30.83 15.56
C TYR A 115 -95.99 -31.85 16.68
N PRO A 116 -96.76 -32.95 16.77
CA PRO A 116 -96.54 -34.03 17.75
C PRO A 116 -95.10 -34.54 17.87
N GLY A 117 -94.43 -34.19 18.97
CA GLY A 117 -93.02 -34.55 19.19
C GLY A 117 -91.99 -33.63 18.52
N ALA A 118 -92.29 -32.32 18.42
CA ALA A 118 -91.31 -31.29 18.14
C ALA A 118 -90.32 -31.10 19.31
N GLU A 119 -89.58 -29.98 19.33
CA GLU A 119 -88.73 -29.57 20.45
C GLU A 119 -89.25 -28.21 20.93
N GLU A 120 -89.68 -28.14 22.20
CA GLU A 120 -90.22 -26.91 22.80
C GLU A 120 -89.24 -25.74 22.72
N LEU A 121 -89.79 -24.53 22.65
CA LEU A 121 -89.06 -23.27 22.56
C LEU A 121 -89.73 -22.27 23.49
N CYS A 122 -88.96 -21.49 24.27
CA CYS A 122 -89.49 -20.43 25.16
C CYS A 122 -90.11 -19.23 24.38
N ASP A 123 -91.17 -19.46 23.61
CA ASP A 123 -91.92 -18.45 22.84
C ASP A 123 -93.41 -18.35 23.21
N GLY A 124 -93.89 -19.20 24.13
CA GLY A 124 -95.25 -19.18 24.66
C GLY A 124 -96.30 -19.81 23.75
N LEU A 125 -95.86 -20.73 22.87
CA LEU A 125 -96.69 -21.63 22.08
C LEU A 125 -96.54 -23.06 22.61
N ASP A 126 -97.54 -23.90 22.34
CA ASP A 126 -97.45 -25.35 22.42
C ASP A 126 -96.92 -25.82 21.05
N ASN A 127 -95.67 -26.29 20.98
CA ASN A 127 -95.02 -26.71 19.74
C ASN A 127 -94.95 -28.24 19.61
N ASP A 128 -94.86 -28.98 20.72
CA ASP A 128 -94.94 -30.45 20.78
C ASP A 128 -96.38 -31.00 20.67
N CYS A 129 -97.41 -30.16 20.84
CA CYS A 129 -98.86 -30.46 20.76
C CYS A 129 -99.41 -31.39 21.88
N ASP A 130 -98.98 -31.21 23.14
CA ASP A 130 -99.32 -32.08 24.30
C ASP A 130 -100.35 -31.51 25.32
N ASP A 131 -100.76 -30.23 25.17
CA ASP A 131 -101.57 -29.38 26.10
C ASP A 131 -100.77 -28.63 27.23
N ASP A 132 -99.48 -28.91 27.48
CA ASP A 132 -98.59 -28.00 28.26
C ASP A 132 -97.87 -26.97 27.32
N ILE A 133 -96.96 -26.12 27.86
CA ILE A 133 -96.33 -24.97 27.15
C ILE A 133 -94.96 -24.64 27.78
N ASP A 134 -93.92 -24.45 26.96
CA ASP A 134 -92.55 -24.04 27.36
C ASP A 134 -91.86 -25.00 28.39
N GLU A 135 -92.25 -26.28 28.50
CA GLU A 135 -91.76 -27.18 29.57
C GLU A 135 -90.40 -27.89 29.31
N ASP A 136 -89.84 -28.49 30.37
CA ASP A 136 -88.48 -29.05 30.47
C ASP A 136 -87.31 -28.09 30.10
N LEU A 137 -87.60 -26.81 29.78
CA LEU A 137 -86.66 -25.72 29.45
C LEU A 137 -86.16 -24.92 30.67
N ASP A 138 -85.62 -25.59 31.70
CA ASP A 138 -84.91 -24.90 32.80
C ASP A 138 -83.49 -24.45 32.35
N LEU A 139 -83.28 -23.14 32.13
CA LEU A 139 -81.96 -22.53 31.96
C LEU A 139 -81.48 -21.88 33.26
N ASP A 140 -80.20 -22.05 33.60
CA ASP A 140 -79.56 -21.35 34.72
C ASP A 140 -79.01 -19.98 34.27
N PHE A 141 -79.47 -18.92 34.95
CA PHE A 141 -78.95 -17.55 34.86
C PHE A 141 -78.20 -17.18 36.15
N TYR A 142 -77.37 -16.14 36.09
CA TYR A 142 -76.63 -15.58 37.23
C TYR A 142 -77.21 -14.21 37.55
N LEU A 143 -77.28 -13.84 38.83
CA LEU A 143 -77.65 -12.48 39.25
C LEU A 143 -76.70 -11.45 38.61
N ASP A 144 -77.24 -10.27 38.31
CA ASP A 144 -76.58 -9.13 37.66
C ASP A 144 -77.21 -7.88 38.31
N GLU A 145 -76.75 -7.48 39.52
CA GLU A 145 -77.36 -6.36 40.27
C GLU A 145 -77.04 -4.97 39.67
N ASP A 146 -75.96 -4.82 38.89
CA ASP A 146 -75.51 -3.53 38.35
C ASP A 146 -75.76 -3.28 36.85
N GLY A 147 -75.88 -4.34 36.03
CA GLY A 147 -76.18 -4.28 34.60
C GLY A 147 -74.98 -4.27 33.65
N ASP A 148 -73.78 -4.70 34.06
CA ASP A 148 -72.62 -4.92 33.18
C ASP A 148 -72.86 -6.06 32.16
N GLY A 149 -73.55 -7.13 32.59
CA GLY A 149 -73.92 -8.29 31.76
C GLY A 149 -73.09 -9.56 31.99
N PHE A 150 -72.09 -9.51 32.88
CA PHE A 150 -71.62 -10.64 33.66
C PHE A 150 -72.45 -10.77 34.95
N GLY A 151 -72.17 -11.78 35.76
CA GLY A 151 -72.93 -12.04 36.96
C GLY A 151 -72.28 -13.03 37.90
N ASN A 152 -72.68 -12.98 39.17
CA ASN A 152 -72.04 -13.72 40.25
C ASN A 152 -72.19 -15.24 40.08
N GLU A 153 -71.08 -15.96 39.94
CA GLU A 153 -71.07 -17.44 39.80
C GLU A 153 -71.70 -18.19 41.00
N ASN A 154 -71.94 -17.52 42.13
CA ASN A 154 -72.53 -18.10 43.34
C ASN A 154 -74.04 -17.83 43.50
N GLU A 155 -74.64 -16.91 42.75
CA GLU A 155 -76.04 -16.46 42.91
C GLU A 155 -76.88 -16.85 41.65
N ILE A 156 -77.24 -18.13 41.55
CA ILE A 156 -77.93 -18.72 40.37
C ILE A 156 -79.47 -18.59 40.49
N VAL A 157 -80.12 -18.23 39.36
CA VAL A 157 -81.57 -18.09 39.18
C VAL A 157 -81.99 -18.91 37.94
N SER A 158 -82.84 -19.93 38.10
CA SER A 158 -83.24 -20.82 37.00
C SER A 158 -84.63 -20.47 36.40
N GLY A 159 -84.82 -20.62 35.09
CA GLY A 159 -86.10 -20.52 34.37
C GLY A 159 -85.98 -20.55 32.84
N CYS A 160 -87.08 -20.38 32.10
CA CYS A 160 -87.07 -20.43 30.61
C CYS A 160 -86.41 -19.19 29.96
N ALA A 161 -86.60 -18.01 30.56
CA ALA A 161 -86.15 -16.73 30.00
C ALA A 161 -85.59 -15.82 31.11
N PRO A 162 -84.58 -14.97 30.82
CA PRO A 162 -84.01 -14.09 31.82
C PRO A 162 -85.03 -13.03 32.27
N GLU A 163 -85.26 -12.94 33.58
CA GLU A 163 -85.93 -11.78 34.18
C GLU A 163 -85.01 -10.55 34.14
N LEU A 164 -85.51 -9.37 34.53
CA LEU A 164 -84.69 -8.16 34.56
C LEU A 164 -83.73 -8.17 35.77
N GLY A 165 -82.43 -8.26 35.50
CA GLY A 165 -81.36 -8.34 36.51
C GLY A 165 -80.71 -9.72 36.63
N VAL A 166 -80.71 -10.51 35.55
CA VAL A 166 -79.94 -11.76 35.45
C VAL A 166 -79.31 -11.91 34.05
N THR A 167 -78.14 -12.54 33.98
CA THR A 167 -77.40 -12.84 32.75
C THR A 167 -77.17 -14.35 32.53
N THR A 168 -76.76 -14.77 31.34
CA THR A 168 -76.28 -16.15 31.07
C THR A 168 -74.77 -16.31 31.23
N VAL A 169 -74.03 -15.25 31.55
CA VAL A 169 -72.56 -15.24 31.58
C VAL A 169 -72.05 -15.07 33.01
N ALA A 170 -71.51 -16.13 33.60
CA ALA A 170 -70.87 -16.08 34.91
C ALA A 170 -69.47 -15.48 34.86
N GLY A 171 -69.01 -14.98 36.00
CA GLY A 171 -67.60 -14.70 36.28
C GLY A 171 -67.32 -13.36 36.97
N ASP A 172 -68.37 -12.63 37.33
CA ASP A 172 -68.25 -11.39 38.10
C ASP A 172 -67.71 -11.66 39.52
N CYS A 173 -66.82 -10.80 39.98
CA CYS A 173 -66.19 -10.84 41.30
C CYS A 173 -66.61 -9.71 42.27
N ASP A 174 -67.30 -8.64 41.82
CA ASP A 174 -68.07 -7.71 42.67
C ASP A 174 -69.28 -7.11 41.90
N ASP A 175 -70.36 -7.91 41.81
CA ASP A 175 -71.70 -7.75 41.20
C ASP A 175 -72.46 -6.40 41.48
N GLN A 176 -71.79 -5.43 42.08
CA GLN A 176 -72.29 -4.11 42.47
C GLN A 176 -71.54 -2.93 41.81
N ASP A 177 -70.41 -3.17 41.12
CA ASP A 177 -69.65 -2.14 40.41
C ASP A 177 -69.33 -2.56 38.94
N PRO A 178 -70.02 -1.99 37.92
CA PRO A 178 -69.97 -2.42 36.51
C PRO A 178 -68.69 -1.95 35.79
N ALA A 179 -67.59 -1.93 36.53
CA ALA A 179 -66.22 -1.72 36.10
C ALA A 179 -65.32 -2.92 36.45
N ILE A 180 -65.80 -3.86 37.27
CA ILE A 180 -65.08 -5.06 37.75
C ILE A 180 -65.76 -6.30 37.14
N SER A 181 -65.24 -6.82 36.02
CA SER A 181 -65.81 -8.01 35.36
C SER A 181 -64.80 -8.67 34.40
N PRO A 182 -64.99 -9.94 33.97
CA PRO A 182 -64.07 -10.67 33.07
C PRO A 182 -63.72 -10.05 31.70
N VAL A 183 -64.23 -8.86 31.38
CA VAL A 183 -63.88 -8.07 30.17
C VAL A 183 -63.48 -6.62 30.48
N ALA A 184 -63.37 -6.26 31.76
CA ALA A 184 -62.75 -5.03 32.19
C ALA A 184 -61.27 -4.97 31.74
N ASN A 185 -60.68 -3.78 31.87
CA ASN A 185 -59.24 -3.60 31.66
C ASN A 185 -58.67 -3.17 33.01
N GLU A 186 -57.60 -3.80 33.45
CA GLU A 186 -56.90 -3.41 34.68
C GLU A 186 -56.67 -1.90 34.74
N LEU A 187 -56.97 -1.33 35.90
CA LEU A 187 -56.49 -0.03 36.35
C LEU A 187 -55.52 -0.30 37.49
N CYS A 188 -54.45 0.49 37.59
CA CYS A 188 -53.48 0.31 38.69
C CYS A 188 -54.08 0.90 39.99
N ASN A 189 -54.86 0.10 40.72
CA ASN A 189 -55.80 0.50 41.77
C ASN A 189 -55.83 -0.43 43.00
N GLU A 190 -55.02 -1.52 43.03
CA GLU A 190 -55.02 -2.60 44.05
C GLU A 190 -56.27 -3.53 44.03
N ILE A 191 -56.94 -3.69 42.89
CA ILE A 191 -58.13 -4.54 42.65
C ILE A 191 -57.91 -5.40 41.39
N ASP A 192 -58.40 -6.65 41.41
CA ASP A 192 -58.48 -7.55 40.25
C ASP A 192 -59.67 -7.12 39.37
N ASP A 193 -59.55 -6.00 38.65
CA ASP A 193 -60.65 -5.43 37.86
C ASP A 193 -61.18 -6.43 36.82
N ASN A 194 -60.30 -7.26 36.21
CA ASN A 194 -60.71 -8.28 35.23
C ASN A 194 -61.00 -9.67 35.79
N CYS A 195 -61.11 -9.83 37.12
CA CYS A 195 -61.49 -11.07 37.81
C CYS A 195 -60.67 -12.33 37.40
N ASN A 196 -59.38 -12.20 37.09
CA ASN A 196 -58.54 -13.34 36.66
C ASN A 196 -57.80 -14.05 37.81
N GLY A 197 -57.70 -13.42 38.98
CA GLY A 197 -57.05 -13.94 40.19
C GLY A 197 -55.61 -13.45 40.43
N GLU A 198 -55.08 -12.58 39.58
CA GLU A 198 -53.86 -11.78 39.81
C GLU A 198 -54.28 -10.31 40.20
N THR A 199 -53.40 -9.29 40.23
CA THR A 199 -53.81 -7.89 40.56
C THR A 199 -52.89 -6.81 39.95
N ASP A 200 -53.48 -5.84 39.23
CA ASP A 200 -52.82 -4.74 38.51
C ASP A 200 -51.96 -5.20 37.30
N GLU A 201 -52.30 -6.31 36.62
CA GLU A 201 -51.47 -6.92 35.58
C GLU A 201 -51.22 -6.05 34.35
N GLY A 202 -49.95 -5.87 34.01
CA GLY A 202 -49.54 -5.16 32.79
C GLY A 202 -49.80 -3.65 32.82
N VAL A 203 -50.31 -3.12 33.94
CA VAL A 203 -50.51 -1.67 34.17
C VAL A 203 -49.58 -1.08 35.23
N GLN A 204 -48.92 -1.92 36.04
CA GLN A 204 -47.77 -1.52 36.85
C GLN A 204 -46.64 -0.98 35.96
N SER A 205 -46.02 0.12 36.39
CA SER A 205 -44.84 0.71 35.74
C SER A 205 -43.54 0.22 36.40
N THR A 206 -42.47 0.14 35.61
CA THR A 206 -41.11 -0.11 36.12
C THR A 206 -40.56 1.16 36.77
N PHE A 207 -39.99 1.01 37.96
CA PHE A 207 -39.19 2.00 38.64
C PHE A 207 -37.81 1.43 38.98
N TYR A 208 -36.83 2.30 39.11
CA TYR A 208 -35.40 1.99 39.22
C TYR A 208 -34.89 2.46 40.58
N ASN A 209 -33.96 1.74 41.21
CA ASN A 209 -33.53 2.10 42.57
C ASN A 209 -32.72 3.39 42.53
N ASP A 210 -33.07 4.31 43.44
CA ASP A 210 -32.43 5.61 43.62
C ASP A 210 -31.88 5.64 45.06
N GLN A 211 -30.59 5.35 45.20
CA GLN A 211 -29.93 5.14 46.50
C GLN A 211 -29.27 6.42 47.04
N ASP A 212 -28.82 7.34 46.19
CA ASP A 212 -28.17 8.60 46.59
C ASP A 212 -29.06 9.86 46.51
N GLN A 213 -30.20 9.79 45.82
CA GLN A 213 -31.26 10.80 45.70
C GLN A 213 -30.96 12.00 44.79
N ASP A 214 -30.36 11.75 43.61
CA ASP A 214 -30.28 12.75 42.53
C ASP A 214 -31.55 12.86 41.66
N GLY A 215 -32.23 11.73 41.36
CA GLY A 215 -33.41 11.65 40.50
C GLY A 215 -33.32 10.65 39.33
N PHE A 216 -32.16 10.02 39.12
CA PHE A 216 -31.92 8.89 38.23
C PHE A 216 -31.86 7.58 39.06
N GLY A 217 -31.65 6.42 38.44
CA GLY A 217 -31.57 5.17 39.19
C GLY A 217 -31.19 3.91 38.39
N ASP A 218 -30.69 2.89 39.10
CA ASP A 218 -30.01 1.72 38.54
C ASP A 218 -30.90 0.88 37.59
N PRO A 219 -30.56 0.79 36.28
CA PRO A 219 -31.27 -0.06 35.32
C PRO A 219 -31.21 -1.57 35.64
N ALA A 220 -30.32 -2.02 36.52
CA ALA A 220 -30.24 -3.41 36.98
C ALA A 220 -31.10 -3.72 38.22
N THR A 221 -31.53 -2.71 39.01
CA THR A 221 -32.28 -2.90 40.27
C THR A 221 -33.68 -2.29 40.17
N THR A 222 -34.58 -3.04 39.55
CA THR A 222 -35.95 -2.59 39.25
C THR A 222 -37.03 -3.07 40.23
N SER A 223 -38.14 -2.35 40.26
CA SER A 223 -39.39 -2.72 40.94
C SER A 223 -40.60 -2.38 40.06
N LEU A 224 -41.68 -3.14 40.15
CA LEU A 224 -42.96 -2.85 39.48
C LEU A 224 -43.97 -2.31 40.50
N ALA A 225 -44.63 -1.20 40.19
CA ALA A 225 -45.64 -0.58 41.05
C ALA A 225 -46.62 0.33 40.28
N CYS A 226 -47.69 0.77 40.94
CA CYS A 226 -48.63 1.78 40.40
C CYS A 226 -48.16 3.24 40.60
N SER A 227 -47.14 3.47 41.42
CA SER A 227 -46.56 4.78 41.71
C SER A 227 -45.14 4.61 42.29
N THR A 228 -44.27 5.61 42.12
CA THR A 228 -42.88 5.61 42.59
C THR A 228 -42.74 5.10 44.04
N PRO A 229 -42.05 3.95 44.25
CA PRO A 229 -41.74 3.46 45.59
C PRO A 229 -40.78 4.38 46.36
N GLU A 230 -40.70 4.23 47.69
CA GLU A 230 -39.74 4.99 48.51
C GLU A 230 -38.29 4.51 48.21
N GLY A 231 -37.45 5.40 47.66
CA GLY A 231 -36.10 5.08 47.15
C GLY A 231 -36.08 4.53 45.72
N TYR A 232 -37.06 4.90 44.89
CA TYR A 232 -37.13 4.51 43.48
C TYR A 232 -37.70 5.64 42.60
N VAL A 233 -37.20 5.77 41.38
CA VAL A 233 -37.61 6.77 40.36
C VAL A 233 -38.05 6.12 39.05
N ASP A 234 -38.64 6.91 38.14
CA ASP A 234 -39.05 6.47 36.80
C ASP A 234 -37.98 6.66 35.71
N ASN A 235 -36.89 7.37 36.01
CA ASN A 235 -35.72 7.44 35.12
C ASN A 235 -34.76 6.25 35.37
N GLN A 236 -34.03 5.83 34.34
CA GLN A 236 -33.23 4.60 34.28
C GLN A 236 -31.83 4.79 33.68
N GLU A 237 -31.41 6.06 33.56
CA GLU A 237 -30.26 6.48 32.75
C GLU A 237 -29.01 6.72 33.63
N ASP A 238 -29.05 6.26 34.88
CA ASP A 238 -27.95 6.29 35.84
C ASP A 238 -26.88 5.21 35.53
N CYS A 239 -25.62 5.61 35.54
CA CYS A 239 -24.46 4.73 35.39
C CYS A 239 -23.73 4.40 36.71
N ASN A 240 -24.05 5.07 37.83
CA ASN A 240 -23.42 4.90 39.14
C ASN A 240 -24.29 5.33 40.36
N ASP A 241 -25.37 4.58 40.67
CA ASP A 241 -26.31 4.62 41.83
C ASP A 241 -25.67 4.56 43.26
N ILE A 242 -24.52 5.21 43.46
CA ILE A 242 -23.85 5.44 44.74
C ILE A 242 -23.22 6.84 44.84
N ASP A 243 -23.18 7.62 43.76
CA ASP A 243 -22.59 8.95 43.71
C ASP A 243 -23.36 9.94 42.81
N SER A 244 -24.28 10.69 43.45
CA SER A 244 -25.10 11.83 42.99
C SER A 244 -24.40 12.99 42.24
N GLN A 245 -23.22 12.74 41.70
CA GLN A 245 -22.46 13.60 40.80
C GLN A 245 -22.26 12.96 39.40
N ILE A 246 -22.66 11.69 39.22
CA ILE A 246 -22.46 10.91 38.00
C ILE A 246 -23.85 10.50 37.47
N HIS A 247 -24.42 11.35 36.60
CA HIS A 247 -25.79 11.21 36.08
C HIS A 247 -25.99 12.03 34.78
N PRO A 248 -26.96 11.70 33.90
CA PRO A 248 -27.19 12.38 32.61
C PRO A 248 -27.44 13.91 32.60
N ASP A 249 -27.79 14.53 33.72
CA ASP A 249 -27.90 16.00 33.84
C ASP A 249 -26.63 16.65 34.46
N ALA A 250 -25.48 15.95 34.49
CA ALA A 250 -24.24 16.41 35.11
C ALA A 250 -23.43 17.36 34.19
N ASP A 251 -22.53 18.15 34.78
CA ASP A 251 -21.46 18.81 34.03
C ASP A 251 -20.21 17.90 34.08
N GLU A 252 -19.76 17.40 32.93
CA GLU A 252 -18.55 16.58 32.81
C GLU A 252 -17.31 17.22 33.43
N THR A 253 -16.39 16.42 33.97
CA THR A 253 -15.27 16.89 34.80
C THR A 253 -14.02 16.03 34.59
N CYS A 254 -12.85 16.66 34.44
CA CYS A 254 -11.58 15.97 34.20
C CYS A 254 -11.11 15.11 35.39
N ASP A 255 -11.64 13.90 35.56
CA ASP A 255 -11.31 12.98 36.66
C ASP A 255 -11.21 11.48 36.30
N GLU A 256 -11.12 11.15 35.01
CA GLU A 256 -11.05 9.78 34.45
C GLU A 256 -12.35 8.95 34.62
N GLN A 257 -13.51 9.61 34.76
CA GLN A 257 -14.84 8.98 34.86
C GLN A 257 -15.82 9.54 33.82
N ASP A 258 -16.83 8.74 33.50
CA ASP A 258 -18.02 9.08 32.71
C ASP A 258 -19.02 9.70 33.71
N ASN A 259 -19.09 11.04 33.78
CA ASN A 259 -19.94 11.80 34.72
C ASN A 259 -21.34 12.05 34.16
N ASP A 260 -21.50 12.26 32.84
CA ASP A 260 -22.83 12.47 32.23
C ASP A 260 -23.44 11.20 31.60
N CYS A 261 -22.80 10.05 31.76
CA CYS A 261 -23.29 8.74 31.33
C CYS A 261 -23.54 8.62 29.80
N ASP A 262 -23.01 9.52 28.94
CA ASP A 262 -23.14 9.39 27.47
C ASP A 262 -22.31 8.24 26.88
N GLY A 263 -21.33 7.73 27.64
CA GLY A 263 -20.44 6.64 27.24
C GLY A 263 -19.07 7.12 26.71
N THR A 264 -18.77 8.41 26.82
CA THR A 264 -17.43 8.98 26.72
C THR A 264 -16.85 9.31 28.12
N VAL A 265 -15.65 9.90 28.17
CA VAL A 265 -14.91 10.22 29.40
C VAL A 265 -14.01 11.40 29.07
N ASP A 266 -13.96 12.43 29.94
CA ASP A 266 -13.03 13.56 29.84
C ASP A 266 -13.07 14.31 28.46
N GLU A 267 -14.26 14.57 27.92
CA GLU A 267 -14.52 15.01 26.53
C GLU A 267 -14.40 16.54 26.28
N GLU A 268 -14.83 17.02 25.10
CA GLU A 268 -14.61 18.40 24.66
C GLU A 268 -15.52 19.41 25.40
N GLY A 269 -14.98 20.00 26.46
CA GLY A 269 -15.65 21.00 27.29
C GLY A 269 -15.65 20.69 28.79
N ALA A 270 -15.26 19.46 29.18
CA ALA A 270 -15.21 18.99 30.55
C ALA A 270 -14.55 19.99 31.53
N ILE A 271 -15.18 20.16 32.69
CA ILE A 271 -14.80 21.13 33.72
C ILE A 271 -13.41 20.78 34.28
N GLY A 272 -12.49 21.74 34.14
CA GLY A 272 -11.08 21.57 34.49
C GLY A 272 -10.17 21.35 33.29
N GLY A 273 -10.74 21.18 32.09
CA GLY A 273 -10.00 21.07 30.84
C GLY A 273 -9.08 22.25 30.59
N LEU A 274 -7.94 21.98 29.96
CA LEU A 274 -7.01 22.99 29.51
C LEU A 274 -7.46 23.53 28.15
N ILE A 275 -7.13 24.79 27.88
CA ILE A 275 -7.26 25.36 26.53
C ILE A 275 -6.07 24.85 25.72
N TRP A 276 -6.37 24.27 24.56
CA TRP A 276 -5.40 23.88 23.55
C TRP A 276 -5.68 24.66 22.26
N TYR A 277 -4.62 24.95 21.51
CA TYR A 277 -4.63 25.71 20.26
C TYR A 277 -4.35 24.74 19.10
N ALA A 278 -4.99 24.93 17.95
CA ALA A 278 -4.79 24.04 16.80
C ALA A 278 -3.36 24.13 16.28
N ASP A 279 -2.82 22.98 15.88
CA ASP A 279 -1.47 22.80 15.32
C ASP A 279 -1.64 21.96 14.03
N PHE A 280 -1.74 22.63 12.88
CA PHE A 280 -2.02 21.99 11.59
C PHE A 280 -0.76 21.62 10.78
N ASP A 281 0.40 22.20 11.08
CA ASP A 281 1.66 21.95 10.35
C ASP A 281 2.72 21.17 11.16
N GLY A 282 2.60 21.08 12.48
CA GLY A 282 3.30 20.14 13.35
C GLY A 282 4.55 20.67 14.05
N ASP A 283 4.63 21.94 14.42
CA ASP A 283 5.86 22.58 14.94
C ASP A 283 5.92 22.82 16.47
N GLU A 284 4.88 22.41 17.20
CA GLU A 284 4.66 22.61 18.65
C GLU A 284 4.09 23.99 19.08
N TYR A 285 3.81 24.90 18.13
CA TYR A 285 3.01 26.11 18.32
C TYR A 285 1.59 25.96 17.70
N GLY A 286 0.71 26.96 17.85
CA GLY A 286 -0.66 26.87 17.35
C GLY A 286 -1.54 28.13 17.48
N ASP A 287 -2.62 28.17 16.70
CA ASP A 287 -3.46 29.36 16.48
C ASP A 287 -4.29 29.81 17.71
N ALA A 288 -4.02 31.03 18.18
CA ALA A 288 -4.75 31.70 19.25
C ALA A 288 -6.25 31.97 18.96
N ASP A 289 -6.67 32.07 17.70
CA ASP A 289 -8.08 32.22 17.30
C ASP A 289 -8.80 30.84 17.16
N THR A 290 -8.07 29.71 17.09
CA THR A 290 -8.62 28.34 16.95
C THR A 290 -8.36 27.48 18.19
N THR A 291 -9.14 27.74 19.25
CA THR A 291 -9.04 27.04 20.54
C THR A 291 -10.04 25.89 20.71
N ALA A 292 -9.63 24.81 21.38
CA ALA A 292 -10.51 23.79 21.95
C ALA A 292 -10.21 23.54 23.44
N VAL A 293 -11.09 22.82 24.16
CA VAL A 293 -10.95 22.57 25.61
C VAL A 293 -10.99 21.08 25.90
N PHE A 294 -9.90 20.53 26.45
CA PHE A 294 -9.74 19.10 26.72
C PHE A 294 -8.89 18.84 27.97
N CYS A 295 -9.14 17.72 28.64
CA CYS A 295 -8.39 17.30 29.83
C CYS A 295 -6.94 16.85 29.53
N THR A 296 -6.67 16.38 28.31
CA THR A 296 -5.35 15.98 27.81
C THR A 296 -5.10 16.54 26.40
N GLN A 297 -3.85 16.47 25.91
CA GLN A 297 -3.48 17.02 24.61
C GLN A 297 -4.20 16.30 23.46
N PRO A 298 -5.00 17.01 22.64
CA PRO A 298 -5.61 16.44 21.45
C PRO A 298 -4.58 16.22 20.33
N THR A 299 -4.91 15.32 19.40
CA THR A 299 -4.14 15.18 18.14
C THR A 299 -4.28 16.46 17.30
N ASN A 300 -3.18 17.03 16.80
CA ASN A 300 -3.12 18.31 16.08
C ASN A 300 -3.53 19.53 16.92
N TYR A 301 -3.17 19.52 18.21
CA TYR A 301 -3.37 20.64 19.13
C TYR A 301 -2.22 20.71 20.15
N VAL A 302 -1.88 21.92 20.60
CA VAL A 302 -0.78 22.19 21.55
C VAL A 302 -1.19 23.16 22.66
N ALA A 303 -0.36 23.28 23.69
CA ALA A 303 -0.61 24.16 24.83
C ALA A 303 -0.07 25.59 24.65
N ASN A 304 0.61 25.87 23.54
CA ASN A 304 1.20 27.16 23.21
C ASN A 304 0.35 27.90 22.16
N SER A 305 0.30 29.23 22.23
CA SER A 305 -0.65 30.08 21.48
C SER A 305 0.03 31.09 20.55
N ASP A 306 1.34 30.98 20.41
CA ASP A 306 2.20 32.10 20.01
C ASP A 306 2.61 32.02 18.52
N ASP A 307 1.87 31.23 17.73
CA ASP A 307 1.97 31.07 16.27
C ASP A 307 1.37 32.30 15.52
N CYS A 308 1.90 32.60 14.33
CA CYS A 308 1.40 33.66 13.46
C CYS A 308 0.97 33.21 12.03
N ASP A 309 1.19 31.96 11.60
CA ASP A 309 0.59 31.32 10.42
C ASP A 309 0.62 29.77 10.54
N ASP A 310 -0.34 29.22 11.31
CA ASP A 310 -0.77 27.80 11.53
C ASP A 310 -1.17 27.06 10.23
N SER A 311 -0.30 27.18 9.23
CA SER A 311 -0.38 26.50 7.93
C SER A 311 1.00 26.28 7.29
N ASN A 312 2.08 26.74 7.93
CA ASN A 312 3.45 26.68 7.45
C ASN A 312 4.50 26.86 8.58
N SER A 313 5.08 25.75 9.05
CA SER A 313 6.04 25.55 10.16
C SER A 313 7.43 26.21 10.02
N ILE A 314 7.45 27.45 9.54
CA ILE A 314 8.58 28.39 9.56
C ILE A 314 8.17 29.77 10.13
N PHE A 315 6.91 29.93 10.54
CA PHE A 315 6.31 31.15 11.07
C PHE A 315 5.94 30.97 12.56
N SER A 316 6.95 30.78 13.42
CA SER A 316 6.76 30.51 14.85
C SER A 316 7.91 31.01 15.75
N PRO A 317 7.69 31.20 17.06
CA PRO A 317 8.66 31.81 17.99
C PRO A 317 10.04 31.16 18.18
N ASP A 318 10.24 29.91 17.74
CA ASP A 318 11.57 29.26 17.72
C ASP A 318 12.19 29.23 16.30
N ALA A 319 11.48 29.73 15.28
CA ALA A 319 12.01 29.93 13.93
C ALA A 319 13.12 30.99 13.92
N THR A 320 13.97 30.92 12.88
CA THR A 320 15.07 31.87 12.69
C THR A 320 14.71 32.83 11.57
N GLU A 321 14.58 34.12 11.88
CA GLU A 321 14.26 35.18 10.91
C GLU A 321 15.12 35.08 9.64
N VAL A 322 14.50 35.25 8.48
CA VAL A 322 15.12 35.32 7.16
C VAL A 322 14.63 36.59 6.47
N CYS A 323 15.53 37.35 5.82
CA CYS A 323 15.13 38.54 5.06
C CYS A 323 14.22 38.18 3.85
N ASN A 324 12.91 38.12 4.08
CA ASN A 324 11.93 37.53 3.16
C ASN A 324 10.62 38.37 3.04
N GLY A 325 10.40 39.34 3.94
CA GLY A 325 9.21 40.21 3.97
C GLY A 325 8.04 39.74 4.83
N TYR A 326 8.25 38.73 5.69
CA TYR A 326 7.32 38.21 6.69
C TYR A 326 7.91 38.35 8.11
N ASP A 327 7.18 37.88 9.12
CA ASP A 327 7.54 37.88 10.55
C ASP A 327 7.78 36.39 10.87
N ASP A 328 8.99 35.87 10.66
CA ASP A 328 9.23 34.41 10.77
C ASP A 328 9.22 33.98 12.24
N ASN A 329 9.73 34.82 13.13
CA ASN A 329 9.84 34.54 14.57
C ASN A 329 8.63 35.00 15.42
N CYS A 330 7.57 35.54 14.79
CA CYS A 330 6.35 36.03 15.43
C CYS A 330 6.54 37.08 16.57
N ASP A 331 7.68 37.78 16.69
CA ASP A 331 7.87 38.81 17.75
C ASP A 331 7.09 40.12 17.49
N GLY A 332 6.53 40.28 16.28
CA GLY A 332 5.81 41.46 15.85
C GLY A 332 6.68 42.47 15.09
N THR A 333 7.88 42.07 14.67
CA THR A 333 8.74 42.78 13.71
C THR A 333 8.94 41.94 12.45
N ILE A 334 9.42 42.56 11.37
CA ILE A 334 9.58 41.95 10.05
C ILE A 334 10.99 42.28 9.59
N ASP A 335 11.75 41.29 9.16
CA ASP A 335 13.10 41.44 8.59
C ASP A 335 14.10 42.15 9.56
N GLU A 336 14.21 41.74 10.84
CA GLU A 336 14.99 42.51 11.83
C GLU A 336 16.54 42.42 11.74
N ASP A 337 17.22 43.34 12.44
CA ASP A 337 18.69 43.49 12.44
C ASP A 337 19.40 42.28 13.09
N GLY A 338 19.55 41.21 12.30
CA GLY A 338 20.12 39.92 12.72
C GLY A 338 19.69 38.75 11.85
N ALA A 339 18.62 38.91 11.06
CA ALA A 339 18.03 37.89 10.21
C ALA A 339 19.03 37.18 9.27
N THR A 340 18.82 35.88 9.10
CA THR A 340 19.62 35.00 8.24
C THR A 340 19.49 35.41 6.79
N GLY A 341 20.64 35.60 6.13
CA GLY A 341 20.69 36.10 4.75
C GLY A 341 20.65 37.63 4.62
N ALA A 342 20.66 38.37 5.73
CA ALA A 342 20.85 39.82 5.70
C ALA A 342 22.14 40.20 4.94
N PRO A 343 22.06 41.06 3.90
CA PRO A 343 23.25 41.56 3.23
C PRO A 343 24.12 42.37 4.20
N THR A 344 25.42 42.20 4.07
CA THR A 344 26.41 43.05 4.75
C THR A 344 26.49 44.40 4.04
N TRP A 345 26.41 45.47 4.82
CA TRP A 345 26.64 46.84 4.40
C TRP A 345 27.89 47.37 5.12
N TYR A 346 28.59 48.28 4.46
CA TYR A 346 29.91 48.80 4.80
C TYR A 346 29.80 50.31 5.02
N TYR A 347 30.42 50.84 6.07
CA TYR A 347 30.31 52.26 6.41
C TYR A 347 30.93 53.14 5.33
N ASP A 348 30.30 54.28 5.05
CA ASP A 348 30.71 55.31 4.06
C ASP A 348 30.93 56.62 4.84
N GLY A 349 32.13 56.77 5.40
CA GLY A 349 32.45 57.75 6.43
C GLY A 349 32.69 59.18 5.94
N ASP A 350 33.08 59.35 4.67
CA ASP A 350 33.29 60.66 4.05
C ASP A 350 32.35 61.01 2.88
N ALA A 351 31.53 60.05 2.44
CA ALA A 351 30.51 60.17 1.40
C ALA A 351 31.02 60.20 -0.07
N ASP A 352 32.05 59.43 -0.40
CA ASP A 352 32.60 59.31 -1.76
C ASP A 352 31.80 58.34 -2.68
N GLY A 353 31.27 57.25 -2.14
CA GLY A 353 30.57 56.19 -2.88
C GLY A 353 31.10 54.76 -2.70
N TYR A 354 32.15 54.55 -1.91
CA TYR A 354 32.69 53.26 -1.49
C TYR A 354 32.42 53.00 -0.01
N GLY A 355 32.94 51.89 0.55
CA GLY A 355 32.67 51.55 1.94
C GLY A 355 33.71 50.64 2.57
N ASN A 356 33.90 50.83 3.87
CA ASN A 356 34.97 50.26 4.66
C ASN A 356 34.76 48.76 4.99
N PRO A 357 35.67 47.85 4.60
CA PRO A 357 35.55 46.42 4.87
C PRO A 357 35.69 46.02 6.36
N GLU A 358 36.24 46.88 7.23
CA GLU A 358 36.33 46.62 8.68
C GLU A 358 35.10 47.13 9.47
N GLU A 359 34.44 48.22 9.03
CA GLU A 359 33.26 48.78 9.71
C GLU A 359 31.94 48.35 9.03
N THR A 360 31.44 47.17 9.45
CA THR A 360 30.29 46.47 8.83
C THR A 360 29.05 46.38 9.71
N VAL A 361 27.88 46.26 9.05
CA VAL A 361 26.59 45.93 9.67
C VAL A 361 25.79 44.99 8.75
N ALA A 362 25.12 43.98 9.32
CA ALA A 362 24.18 43.15 8.58
C ALA A 362 22.74 43.65 8.84
N SER A 363 21.98 43.93 7.78
CA SER A 363 20.57 44.35 7.89
C SER A 363 19.84 44.07 6.57
N CYS A 364 18.56 43.68 6.63
CA CYS A 364 17.77 43.35 5.44
C CYS A 364 17.54 44.55 4.51
N ALA A 365 17.64 45.78 5.02
CA ALA A 365 17.52 47.02 4.26
C ALA A 365 18.75 47.92 4.43
N GLN A 366 19.10 48.69 3.39
CA GLN A 366 20.26 49.60 3.41
C GLN A 366 20.20 50.61 4.56
N PRO A 367 21.14 50.59 5.52
CA PRO A 367 21.24 51.61 6.55
C PRO A 367 21.69 52.96 5.97
N SER A 368 21.34 54.06 6.63
CA SER A 368 21.87 55.38 6.26
C SER A 368 23.36 55.47 6.63
N GLU A 369 24.17 56.06 5.74
CA GLU A 369 25.64 56.17 5.89
C GLU A 369 26.37 54.81 5.73
N TYR A 370 25.73 53.82 5.08
CA TYR A 370 26.33 52.54 4.67
C TYR A 370 26.00 52.19 3.21
N LEU A 371 26.93 51.54 2.52
CA LEU A 371 26.83 51.09 1.12
C LEU A 371 27.03 49.56 0.99
N ALA A 372 26.79 49.03 -0.21
CA ALA A 372 26.97 47.60 -0.52
C ALA A 372 28.32 47.28 -1.19
N ASP A 373 29.08 48.32 -1.56
CA ASP A 373 30.45 48.19 -2.01
C ASP A 373 31.38 48.23 -0.79
N ASN A 374 32.49 47.50 -0.83
CA ASN A 374 33.31 47.15 0.34
C ASN A 374 34.81 47.35 0.11
N THR A 375 35.14 48.22 -0.84
CA THR A 375 36.45 48.30 -1.49
C THR A 375 37.24 49.57 -1.15
N ASP A 376 36.77 50.36 -0.17
CA ASP A 376 37.50 51.50 0.39
C ASP A 376 38.66 51.03 1.29
N CYS A 377 39.74 51.81 1.33
CA CYS A 377 40.93 51.60 2.14
C CYS A 377 41.32 52.78 3.07
N ASP A 378 40.75 53.99 2.93
CA ASP A 378 40.77 55.03 3.99
C ASP A 378 39.49 55.88 3.98
N ASP A 379 38.52 55.37 4.74
CA ASP A 379 37.19 55.86 5.17
C ASP A 379 37.17 57.25 5.87
N ASN A 380 38.16 58.10 5.54
CA ASN A 380 38.39 59.45 6.05
C ASN A 380 38.85 60.46 4.97
N ASP A 381 39.25 60.04 3.77
CA ASP A 381 39.73 60.95 2.70
C ASP A 381 39.37 60.52 1.25
N ASN A 382 38.23 61.02 0.74
CA ASN A 382 37.57 60.78 -0.57
C ASN A 382 38.45 60.82 -1.85
N ASP A 383 39.71 61.20 -1.73
CA ASP A 383 40.69 61.20 -2.82
C ASP A 383 41.43 59.82 -2.91
N ILE A 384 41.23 58.92 -1.93
CA ILE A 384 41.73 57.53 -1.85
C ILE A 384 40.55 56.56 -1.99
N ASN A 385 40.43 55.82 -3.10
CA ASN A 385 39.38 54.83 -3.38
C ASN A 385 39.62 54.07 -4.71
N PRO A 386 38.90 52.97 -5.01
CA PRO A 386 38.98 52.22 -6.27
C PRO A 386 38.68 52.96 -7.59
N SER A 387 38.28 54.22 -7.55
CA SER A 387 38.16 55.10 -8.74
C SER A 387 39.21 56.22 -8.78
N ALA A 388 40.10 56.31 -7.80
CA ALA A 388 41.22 57.24 -7.76
C ALA A 388 42.27 56.90 -8.83
N ILE A 389 43.31 57.73 -8.90
CA ILE A 389 44.43 57.56 -9.83
C ILE A 389 45.71 57.76 -9.03
N GLU A 390 46.48 56.68 -8.90
CA GLU A 390 47.81 56.66 -8.30
C GLU A 390 48.65 57.90 -8.63
N VAL A 391 49.25 58.49 -7.60
CA VAL A 391 50.34 59.47 -7.69
C VAL A 391 51.46 59.09 -6.74
N CYS A 392 52.70 59.33 -7.13
CA CYS A 392 53.90 58.91 -6.39
C CYS A 392 54.03 59.64 -5.01
N ASN A 393 53.29 59.16 -4.01
CA ASN A 393 53.02 59.85 -2.76
C ASN A 393 53.35 59.00 -1.50
N GLY A 394 53.28 57.67 -1.61
CA GLY A 394 53.61 56.71 -0.55
C GLY A 394 52.42 56.04 0.15
N GLU A 395 51.17 56.36 -0.24
CA GLU A 395 49.95 55.64 0.13
C GLU A 395 49.41 54.81 -1.07
N ASP A 396 48.36 54.01 -0.88
CA ASP A 396 47.71 53.18 -1.93
C ASP A 396 46.43 53.91 -2.36
N ASP A 397 46.54 54.87 -3.30
CA ASP A 397 45.43 55.78 -3.64
C ASP A 397 44.24 55.02 -4.25
N ASN A 398 44.52 53.98 -5.05
CA ASN A 398 43.51 53.23 -5.79
C ASN A 398 42.96 51.97 -5.08
N CYS A 399 43.45 51.66 -3.87
CA CYS A 399 43.09 50.50 -3.06
C CYS A 399 43.26 49.12 -3.77
N ASP A 400 44.11 48.99 -4.81
CA ASP A 400 44.35 47.72 -5.52
C ASP A 400 45.41 46.83 -4.84
N GLY A 401 46.11 47.37 -3.84
CA GLY A 401 47.15 46.68 -3.06
C GLY A 401 48.58 47.03 -3.49
N GLN A 402 48.77 48.05 -4.33
CA GLN A 402 50.06 48.42 -4.94
C GLN A 402 50.39 49.92 -4.80
N THR A 403 50.76 50.35 -3.58
CA THR A 403 51.36 51.66 -3.30
C THR A 403 52.39 52.12 -4.36
N ASP A 404 52.21 53.32 -4.92
CA ASP A 404 53.14 53.97 -5.88
C ASP A 404 53.38 53.14 -7.18
N ASP A 405 52.32 52.56 -7.76
CA ASP A 405 52.38 51.63 -8.91
C ASP A 405 52.89 52.27 -10.24
N ALA A 406 53.20 51.43 -11.24
CA ALA A 406 53.71 51.86 -12.55
C ALA A 406 52.71 52.66 -13.40
N THR A 407 51.42 52.64 -13.07
CA THR A 407 50.37 53.49 -13.67
C THR A 407 50.27 54.88 -13.02
N SER A 408 50.98 55.11 -11.91
CA SER A 408 51.08 56.42 -11.22
C SER A 408 51.25 57.57 -12.20
N SER A 409 50.39 58.58 -12.08
CA SER A 409 50.24 59.61 -13.13
C SER A 409 51.43 60.57 -13.26
N ASP A 410 52.38 60.52 -12.33
CA ASP A 410 53.69 61.19 -12.39
C ASP A 410 54.92 60.24 -12.35
N ALA A 411 54.73 58.93 -12.56
CA ALA A 411 55.81 57.96 -12.70
C ALA A 411 56.82 58.35 -13.80
N GLN A 412 58.11 58.13 -13.52
CA GLN A 412 59.19 58.41 -14.46
C GLN A 412 59.48 57.19 -15.33
N THR A 413 59.81 57.40 -16.60
CA THR A 413 60.33 56.35 -17.47
C THR A 413 61.83 56.18 -17.24
N TRP A 414 62.23 54.93 -16.98
CA TRP A 414 63.62 54.50 -16.82
C TRP A 414 63.94 53.49 -17.92
N TYR A 415 65.20 53.43 -18.33
CA TYR A 415 65.70 52.55 -19.39
C TYR A 415 66.68 51.56 -18.77
N LEU A 416 66.57 50.29 -19.15
CA LEU A 416 67.47 49.24 -18.66
C LEU A 416 68.91 49.57 -19.06
N ASP A 417 69.83 49.40 -18.10
CA ASP A 417 71.28 49.63 -18.15
C ASP A 417 71.94 48.28 -17.79
N SER A 418 71.85 47.34 -18.72
CA SER A 418 72.11 45.91 -18.51
C SER A 418 73.58 45.60 -18.25
N ASP A 419 74.48 46.36 -18.87
CA ASP A 419 75.94 46.21 -18.78
C ASP A 419 76.61 47.22 -17.82
N THR A 420 75.89 48.25 -17.40
CA THR A 420 76.25 49.25 -16.38
C THR A 420 77.23 50.37 -16.81
N ASP A 421 77.32 50.68 -18.11
CA ASP A 421 78.05 51.86 -18.62
C ASP A 421 77.36 53.21 -18.28
N GLY A 422 76.04 53.20 -18.02
CA GLY A 422 75.24 54.38 -17.66
C GLY A 422 74.50 55.06 -18.83
N TYR A 423 74.50 54.43 -20.00
CA TYR A 423 73.47 54.55 -21.02
C TYR A 423 72.40 53.46 -20.76
N GLY A 424 71.52 53.21 -21.72
CA GLY A 424 70.45 52.23 -21.54
C GLY A 424 69.48 52.16 -22.72
N ASP A 425 68.85 51.00 -22.93
CA ASP A 425 68.10 50.72 -24.15
C ASP A 425 66.75 51.44 -24.20
N ALA A 426 66.58 52.29 -25.22
CA ALA A 426 65.33 52.95 -25.55
C ALA A 426 64.15 52.01 -25.87
N ALA A 427 64.40 50.72 -26.12
CA ALA A 427 63.36 49.70 -26.32
C ALA A 427 63.01 48.91 -25.04
N ASN A 428 63.89 48.82 -24.04
CA ASN A 428 63.63 48.19 -22.74
C ASN A 428 63.45 49.27 -21.67
N MET A 429 62.20 49.74 -21.54
CA MET A 429 61.82 50.81 -20.62
C MET A 429 60.78 50.36 -19.58
N GLU A 430 60.96 50.81 -18.34
CA GLU A 430 60.05 50.61 -17.19
C GLU A 430 59.51 51.97 -16.72
N GLN A 431 58.29 52.00 -16.15
CA GLN A 431 57.74 53.20 -15.51
C GLN A 431 57.67 52.98 -14.01
N ALA A 432 58.29 53.88 -13.22
CA ALA A 432 58.36 53.76 -11.77
C ALA A 432 58.55 55.12 -11.08
N CYS A 433 57.98 55.25 -9.88
CA CYS A 433 58.12 56.42 -9.02
C CYS A 433 59.55 56.65 -8.51
N SER A 434 60.36 55.58 -8.40
CA SER A 434 61.78 55.63 -8.04
C SER A 434 62.63 54.79 -9.00
N GLN A 435 63.96 55.01 -9.01
CA GLN A 435 64.89 54.36 -9.94
C GLN A 435 64.90 52.83 -9.74
N PRO A 436 64.48 52.02 -10.72
CA PRO A 436 64.62 50.58 -10.67
C PRO A 436 66.09 50.16 -10.65
N SER A 437 66.37 48.98 -10.11
CA SER A 437 67.75 48.46 -10.10
C SER A 437 68.21 48.18 -11.53
N GLY A 438 69.44 48.60 -11.88
CA GLY A 438 69.97 48.42 -13.23
C GLY A 438 69.24 49.21 -14.32
N HIS A 439 68.66 50.37 -13.98
CA HIS A 439 68.03 51.27 -14.95
C HIS A 439 68.48 52.73 -14.76
N VAL A 440 68.48 53.52 -15.84
CA VAL A 440 68.89 54.94 -15.88
C VAL A 440 67.87 55.84 -16.61
N LEU A 441 68.11 57.15 -16.61
CA LEU A 441 67.29 58.15 -17.33
C LEU A 441 67.82 58.48 -18.75
N ASN A 442 68.82 57.75 -19.23
CA ASN A 442 69.59 58.05 -20.44
C ASN A 442 69.37 56.96 -21.49
N SER A 443 68.65 57.26 -22.57
CA SER A 443 68.20 56.29 -23.57
C SER A 443 69.04 56.28 -24.86
N ASP A 444 70.30 56.71 -24.79
CA ASP A 444 71.16 56.97 -25.96
C ASP A 444 72.12 55.80 -26.27
N ASP A 445 71.79 54.58 -25.82
CA ASP A 445 72.59 53.37 -26.06
C ASP A 445 72.60 52.91 -27.53
N CYS A 446 73.65 52.18 -27.89
CA CYS A 446 73.83 51.53 -29.19
C CYS A 446 73.75 49.99 -29.11
N ASP A 447 74.10 49.37 -27.97
CA ASP A 447 74.08 47.92 -27.72
C ASP A 447 74.17 47.62 -26.20
N ASP A 448 73.02 47.65 -25.51
CA ASP A 448 72.78 47.35 -24.07
C ASP A 448 73.09 45.87 -23.70
N SER A 449 74.12 45.30 -24.30
CA SER A 449 74.69 44.00 -23.96
C SER A 449 76.22 44.06 -23.81
N SER A 450 76.82 45.26 -23.89
CA SER A 450 78.27 45.45 -23.80
C SER A 450 78.65 46.87 -23.34
N ASP A 451 79.24 46.95 -22.14
CA ASP A 451 79.79 48.16 -21.49
C ASP A 451 80.93 48.85 -22.27
N LEU A 452 81.26 48.29 -23.43
CA LEU A 452 82.27 48.74 -24.36
C LEU A 452 81.68 49.39 -25.63
N VAL A 453 80.34 49.39 -25.83
CA VAL A 453 79.68 49.69 -27.14
C VAL A 453 78.72 50.89 -27.09
N SER A 454 79.03 51.92 -26.31
CA SER A 454 78.26 53.17 -26.26
C SER A 454 78.68 54.21 -27.34
N PRO A 455 78.06 55.41 -27.44
CA PRO A 455 78.40 56.43 -28.44
C PRO A 455 79.85 56.94 -28.47
N GLU A 456 80.69 56.64 -27.47
CA GLU A 456 82.11 57.04 -27.41
C GLU A 456 83.12 55.92 -27.80
N THR A 457 82.63 54.72 -28.15
CA THR A 457 83.40 53.49 -28.40
C THR A 457 84.53 53.59 -29.43
N ILE A 458 85.66 52.95 -29.13
CA ILE A 458 86.88 52.88 -29.96
C ILE A 458 87.03 51.47 -30.54
N TRP A 459 87.29 51.40 -31.86
CA TRP A 459 87.51 50.17 -32.63
C TRP A 459 88.93 50.14 -33.19
N TYR A 460 89.53 48.95 -33.27
CA TYR A 460 90.92 48.64 -33.65
C TYR A 460 90.98 47.95 -35.02
N ALA A 461 91.99 48.21 -35.84
CA ALA A 461 92.05 47.69 -37.20
C ALA A 461 92.43 46.19 -37.22
N ASP A 462 91.69 45.42 -38.02
CA ASP A 462 91.89 43.99 -38.28
C ASP A 462 92.36 43.85 -39.75
N ALA A 463 93.55 43.28 -39.97
CA ALA A 463 94.18 43.23 -41.29
C ALA A 463 94.12 41.88 -42.02
N ASP A 464 93.93 40.76 -41.32
CA ASP A 464 93.90 39.41 -41.91
C ASP A 464 92.54 38.68 -41.79
N VAL A 465 91.62 39.25 -41.00
CA VAL A 465 90.20 38.89 -40.82
C VAL A 465 89.96 37.67 -39.93
N ASP A 466 90.67 37.59 -38.80
CA ASP A 466 90.43 36.64 -37.70
C ASP A 466 89.52 37.16 -36.57
N ASN A 467 89.27 38.48 -36.56
CA ASN A 467 88.46 39.30 -35.64
C ASN A 467 89.16 39.82 -34.36
N TYR A 468 90.48 39.62 -34.20
CA TYR A 468 91.29 40.36 -33.24
C TYR A 468 91.92 41.59 -33.93
N GLY A 469 92.33 42.58 -33.15
CA GLY A 469 92.64 43.92 -33.68
C GLY A 469 93.96 44.50 -33.20
N SER A 470 94.61 45.27 -34.08
CA SER A 470 95.84 45.97 -33.75
C SER A 470 95.58 47.25 -32.95
N SER A 471 95.94 47.21 -31.66
CA SER A 471 96.01 48.36 -30.71
C SER A 471 96.71 49.63 -31.23
N LEU A 472 97.41 49.54 -32.38
CA LEU A 472 98.13 50.63 -33.04
C LEU A 472 97.28 51.50 -33.99
N TYR A 473 96.08 51.07 -34.40
CA TYR A 473 95.29 51.72 -35.45
C TYR A 473 93.79 51.79 -35.10
N THR A 474 93.26 52.97 -34.77
CA THR A 474 91.89 53.08 -34.20
C THR A 474 90.96 54.12 -34.81
N THR A 475 89.66 53.97 -34.55
CA THR A 475 88.57 54.90 -34.92
C THR A 475 87.42 54.86 -33.89
N THR A 476 86.62 55.92 -33.78
CA THR A 476 85.47 56.00 -32.84
C THR A 476 84.14 55.85 -33.58
N SER A 477 83.21 55.03 -33.08
CA SER A 477 81.88 54.80 -33.67
C SER A 477 80.92 54.04 -32.73
N CYS A 478 79.62 54.38 -32.77
CA CYS A 478 78.51 53.62 -32.17
C CYS A 478 78.23 52.27 -32.86
N VAL A 479 78.77 52.04 -34.06
CA VAL A 479 78.62 50.78 -34.81
C VAL A 479 79.96 50.40 -35.46
N GLN A 480 80.33 49.12 -35.40
CA GLN A 480 81.56 48.53 -35.95
C GLN A 480 81.88 49.03 -37.38
N PRO A 481 82.98 49.77 -37.57
CA PRO A 481 83.45 50.15 -38.89
C PRO A 481 84.08 48.96 -39.63
N SER A 482 83.75 48.77 -40.91
CA SER A 482 84.26 47.64 -41.70
C SER A 482 85.80 47.63 -41.79
N GLY A 483 86.42 46.51 -41.37
CA GLY A 483 87.86 46.36 -41.23
C GLY A 483 88.41 46.80 -39.87
N TYR A 484 87.54 46.89 -38.85
CA TYR A 484 87.89 47.15 -37.47
C TYR A 484 87.04 46.29 -36.53
N VAL A 485 87.56 45.97 -35.35
CA VAL A 485 86.97 45.14 -34.29
C VAL A 485 87.10 45.82 -32.93
N ALA A 486 86.42 45.32 -31.90
CA ALA A 486 86.43 45.92 -30.56
C ALA A 486 87.64 45.47 -29.72
N ASP A 487 88.23 44.32 -30.05
CA ASP A 487 89.37 43.74 -29.35
C ASP A 487 90.71 44.34 -29.83
N ASP A 488 91.69 44.48 -28.93
CA ASP A 488 93.03 45.04 -29.20
C ASP A 488 94.21 44.09 -28.86
N THR A 489 93.90 42.82 -28.57
CA THR A 489 94.81 41.83 -27.97
C THR A 489 95.59 40.93 -28.94
N ASP A 490 95.41 41.11 -30.24
CA ASP A 490 96.09 40.37 -31.32
C ASP A 490 97.63 40.33 -31.13
N CYS A 491 98.22 39.13 -31.21
CA CYS A 491 99.67 38.93 -31.06
C CYS A 491 100.46 38.87 -32.39
N ASP A 492 99.82 38.65 -33.56
CA ASP A 492 100.39 38.89 -34.91
C ASP A 492 99.28 39.07 -35.99
N ASP A 493 98.85 40.33 -36.20
CA ASP A 493 97.96 40.97 -37.22
C ASP A 493 98.31 40.66 -38.71
N THR A 494 98.81 39.44 -38.97
CA THR A 494 99.15 38.88 -40.28
C THR A 494 98.99 37.35 -40.41
N GLU A 495 98.76 36.58 -39.34
CA GLU A 495 98.56 35.11 -39.39
C GLU A 495 97.40 34.62 -38.46
N SER A 496 96.20 34.50 -39.04
CA SER A 496 94.85 34.19 -38.47
C SER A 496 94.67 32.87 -37.69
N SER A 497 95.67 32.44 -36.93
CA SER A 497 95.64 31.30 -36.02
C SER A 497 96.55 31.51 -34.80
N ALA A 498 96.88 32.76 -34.48
CA ALA A 498 97.68 33.17 -33.33
C ALA A 498 96.94 34.29 -32.60
N TYR A 499 95.90 33.91 -31.85
CA TYR A 499 94.99 34.83 -31.17
C TYR A 499 94.57 34.28 -29.80
N PRO A 500 94.22 35.15 -28.83
CA PRO A 500 93.80 34.74 -27.50
C PRO A 500 92.75 33.63 -27.47
N MET A 501 93.03 32.56 -26.72
CA MET A 501 92.15 31.39 -26.56
C MET A 501 91.89 30.53 -27.82
N ALA A 502 92.73 30.60 -28.85
CA ALA A 502 92.72 29.59 -29.92
C ALA A 502 92.94 28.18 -29.34
N THR A 503 92.34 27.14 -29.93
CA THR A 503 92.52 25.77 -29.41
C THR A 503 93.89 25.21 -29.77
N GLU A 504 94.72 25.03 -28.74
CA GLU A 504 95.99 24.30 -28.82
C GLU A 504 95.80 22.90 -29.44
N VAL A 505 96.67 22.59 -30.40
CA VAL A 505 96.74 21.31 -31.11
C VAL A 505 98.20 20.90 -31.22
N CYS A 506 98.53 19.63 -31.01
CA CYS A 506 99.92 19.18 -30.83
C CYS A 506 100.85 19.43 -32.05
N ASP A 507 101.42 20.62 -32.19
CA ASP A 507 101.98 21.14 -33.45
C ASP A 507 103.19 22.10 -33.30
N GLU A 508 103.55 22.51 -32.07
CA GLU A 508 104.67 23.40 -31.68
C GLU A 508 104.48 24.93 -31.93
N ILE A 509 103.24 25.44 -32.04
CA ILE A 509 102.90 26.88 -32.05
C ILE A 509 102.29 27.30 -30.70
N ASP A 510 102.48 28.58 -30.32
CA ASP A 510 101.78 29.29 -29.24
C ASP A 510 100.51 29.86 -29.90
N ASN A 511 99.44 29.06 -29.99
CA ASN A 511 98.25 29.41 -30.76
C ASN A 511 97.35 30.37 -29.99
N ASP A 512 97.25 30.18 -28.67
CA ASP A 512 96.34 30.92 -27.79
C ASP A 512 96.91 32.24 -27.22
N CYS A 513 98.12 32.63 -27.64
CA CYS A 513 98.88 33.81 -27.19
C CYS A 513 99.14 33.91 -25.66
N ASP A 514 98.96 32.85 -24.86
CA ASP A 514 99.26 32.82 -23.41
C ASP A 514 100.78 32.97 -23.13
N GLY A 515 101.62 32.43 -24.03
CA GLY A 515 103.06 32.27 -23.83
C GLY A 515 103.51 30.84 -23.51
N SER A 516 102.62 29.86 -23.63
CA SER A 516 102.84 28.41 -23.48
C SER A 516 102.67 27.68 -24.83
N ILE A 517 102.69 26.33 -24.86
CA ILE A 517 102.68 25.49 -26.09
C ILE A 517 102.20 24.05 -25.75
N ASP A 518 101.22 23.54 -26.48
CA ASP A 518 100.64 22.18 -26.48
C ASP A 518 99.84 21.77 -25.20
N GLU A 519 99.06 22.66 -24.58
CA GLU A 519 98.10 22.34 -23.48
C GLU A 519 96.66 21.92 -23.94
N ASP A 520 95.83 21.49 -22.98
CA ASP A 520 94.35 21.42 -23.01
C ASP A 520 93.63 20.86 -24.27
N VAL A 521 94.24 19.87 -24.93
CA VAL A 521 93.67 19.16 -26.11
C VAL A 521 92.41 18.34 -25.78
N GLY A 522 91.25 18.81 -26.23
CA GLY A 522 89.92 18.39 -25.73
C GLY A 522 89.19 17.23 -26.45
N ASP A 523 89.81 16.06 -26.64
CA ASP A 523 89.10 14.86 -27.16
C ASP A 523 89.42 13.63 -26.28
N ILE A 524 88.59 13.39 -25.24
CA ILE A 524 88.86 12.48 -24.11
C ILE A 524 87.70 11.47 -23.93
N PRO A 525 87.92 10.13 -24.00
CA PRO A 525 86.87 9.11 -23.89
C PRO A 525 86.16 8.98 -22.52
N VAL A 526 84.86 8.69 -22.54
CA VAL A 526 83.95 8.52 -21.38
C VAL A 526 83.64 7.03 -21.10
N TRP A 527 83.32 6.69 -19.84
CA TRP A 527 83.00 5.34 -19.32
C TRP A 527 81.94 5.40 -18.19
N TYR A 528 81.09 4.38 -18.01
CA TYR A 528 79.95 4.34 -17.05
C TYR A 528 80.16 3.31 -15.93
N LEU A 529 79.50 3.45 -14.76
CA LEU A 529 79.61 2.53 -13.60
C LEU A 529 78.84 1.20 -13.82
N ASP A 530 79.19 0.19 -13.03
CA ASP A 530 78.70 -1.21 -12.99
C ASP A 530 78.92 -1.68 -11.53
N ASP A 531 78.00 -1.35 -10.59
CA ASP A 531 78.16 -1.60 -9.13
C ASP A 531 77.52 -2.93 -8.69
N ASP A 532 76.41 -3.33 -9.32
CA ASP A 532 75.76 -4.64 -9.08
C ASP A 532 76.61 -5.82 -9.64
N GLY A 533 77.25 -5.62 -10.80
CA GLY A 533 78.15 -6.58 -11.47
C GLY A 533 77.52 -7.43 -12.58
N ASP A 534 76.36 -7.08 -13.14
CA ASP A 534 75.71 -7.78 -14.27
C ASP A 534 76.41 -7.52 -15.62
N GLY A 535 76.93 -6.30 -15.83
CA GLY A 535 77.71 -5.88 -16.99
C GLY A 535 77.01 -4.93 -17.99
N GLU A 536 75.77 -4.53 -17.72
CA GLU A 536 75.23 -3.25 -18.19
C GLU A 536 75.79 -2.10 -17.32
N GLY A 537 75.19 -0.91 -17.30
CA GLY A 537 75.79 0.19 -16.55
C GLY A 537 74.90 1.41 -16.31
N ASP A 538 75.15 2.06 -15.18
CA ASP A 538 74.41 3.24 -14.71
C ASP A 538 74.63 4.44 -15.65
N ILE A 539 73.53 4.91 -16.23
CA ILE A 539 73.50 6.07 -17.11
C ILE A 539 73.88 7.39 -16.41
N ASP A 540 73.64 7.50 -15.09
CA ASP A 540 73.85 8.71 -14.30
C ASP A 540 75.28 8.83 -13.70
N VAL A 541 76.10 7.76 -13.72
CA VAL A 541 77.47 7.78 -13.15
C VAL A 541 78.56 7.42 -14.16
N ASN A 542 79.38 8.41 -14.54
CA ASN A 542 80.42 8.27 -15.58
C ASN A 542 81.72 9.06 -15.34
N LEU A 543 82.77 8.79 -16.14
CA LEU A 543 84.12 9.38 -16.00
C LEU A 543 84.89 9.50 -17.33
N GLU A 544 85.58 10.64 -17.55
CA GLU A 544 86.48 10.89 -18.68
C GLU A 544 87.96 10.51 -18.43
N ALA A 545 88.58 9.79 -19.37
CA ALA A 545 90.02 9.57 -19.44
C ALA A 545 90.51 9.07 -20.82
N CYS A 546 91.75 9.41 -21.20
CA CYS A 546 92.41 8.90 -22.43
C CYS A 546 92.58 7.35 -22.48
N THR A 547 92.24 6.63 -21.41
CA THR A 547 92.26 5.15 -21.30
C THR A 547 91.25 4.68 -20.24
N GLN A 548 90.61 3.52 -20.44
CA GLN A 548 89.58 2.96 -19.57
C GLN A 548 89.95 2.90 -18.06
N PRO A 549 89.03 3.32 -17.16
CA PRO A 549 89.10 3.09 -15.71
C PRO A 549 89.00 1.61 -15.30
N THR A 550 88.67 1.34 -14.04
CA THR A 550 88.43 -0.01 -13.49
C THR A 550 87.09 0.01 -12.78
N ASP A 551 86.31 -1.06 -12.95
CA ASP A 551 84.91 -1.16 -12.50
C ASP A 551 84.02 -0.13 -13.21
N TYR A 552 84.28 0.09 -14.52
CA TYR A 552 83.50 0.95 -15.43
C TYR A 552 83.39 0.31 -16.83
N VAL A 553 82.20 0.33 -17.42
CA VAL A 553 81.81 -0.19 -18.75
C VAL A 553 81.62 0.93 -19.79
N SER A 554 80.92 0.67 -20.90
CA SER A 554 80.81 1.60 -22.07
C SER A 554 79.41 1.71 -22.69
N ASN A 555 78.45 1.13 -21.99
CA ASN A 555 77.00 1.02 -22.18
C ASN A 555 76.33 1.79 -21.04
N SER A 556 75.03 2.05 -21.16
CA SER A 556 74.26 2.86 -20.20
C SER A 556 72.80 2.39 -20.22
N ASP A 557 72.62 1.08 -20.05
CA ASP A 557 71.44 0.31 -20.45
C ASP A 557 70.66 -0.30 -19.25
N ASP A 558 71.02 0.15 -18.03
CA ASP A 558 70.42 -0.14 -16.72
C ASP A 558 69.54 1.03 -16.25
N CYS A 559 68.45 0.78 -15.49
CA CYS A 559 67.62 1.80 -14.87
C CYS A 559 67.52 1.75 -13.32
N ASP A 560 68.10 0.74 -12.65
CA ASP A 560 68.32 0.70 -11.19
C ASP A 560 69.52 -0.24 -10.85
N ASP A 561 70.76 0.29 -10.89
CA ASP A 561 72.08 -0.35 -10.58
C ASP A 561 72.19 -0.82 -9.09
N ALA A 562 71.06 -1.10 -8.44
CA ALA A 562 70.92 -1.78 -7.17
C ALA A 562 70.12 -3.10 -7.24
N GLU A 563 69.33 -3.34 -8.30
CA GLU A 563 68.48 -4.52 -8.47
C GLU A 563 68.81 -5.28 -9.78
N PRO A 564 69.50 -6.45 -9.73
CA PRO A 564 70.07 -7.22 -10.87
C PRO A 564 69.12 -7.79 -11.95
N LEU A 565 67.97 -7.17 -12.16
CA LEU A 565 66.94 -7.51 -13.16
C LEU A 565 66.37 -6.27 -13.86
N ALA A 566 66.58 -5.05 -13.33
CA ALA A 566 66.01 -3.79 -13.81
C ALA A 566 66.86 -3.16 -14.94
N PHE A 567 67.09 -3.94 -16.00
CA PHE A 567 67.82 -3.51 -17.20
C PHE A 567 66.93 -3.60 -18.44
N SER A 568 67.31 -2.88 -19.51
CA SER A 568 66.52 -2.67 -20.75
C SER A 568 66.14 -3.90 -21.59
N THR A 569 66.35 -5.13 -21.08
CA THR A 569 65.88 -6.41 -21.66
C THR A 569 65.38 -7.42 -20.62
N GLY A 570 64.98 -6.96 -19.42
CA GLY A 570 64.39 -7.78 -18.37
C GLY A 570 62.99 -8.31 -18.70
N VAL A 571 62.24 -8.74 -17.67
CA VAL A 571 60.92 -9.38 -17.81
C VAL A 571 60.05 -9.09 -16.60
N GLU A 572 58.85 -8.56 -16.85
CA GLU A 572 57.88 -8.20 -15.82
C GLU A 572 57.37 -9.36 -14.96
N VAL A 573 57.02 -8.99 -13.73
CA VAL A 573 56.26 -9.75 -12.74
C VAL A 573 55.46 -8.74 -11.90
N CYS A 574 54.21 -9.06 -11.50
CA CYS A 574 53.40 -8.19 -10.64
C CYS A 574 54.04 -7.88 -9.26
N ASP A 575 54.91 -6.88 -9.19
CA ASP A 575 55.46 -6.31 -7.96
C ASP A 575 55.57 -4.77 -7.94
N GLY A 576 55.25 -4.10 -9.05
CA GLY A 576 55.19 -2.64 -9.15
C GLY A 576 56.49 -1.96 -9.59
N ILE A 577 57.45 -2.71 -10.12
CA ILE A 577 58.72 -2.23 -10.68
C ILE A 577 58.69 -2.40 -12.21
N ASP A 578 59.23 -1.43 -12.95
CA ASP A 578 59.47 -1.50 -14.40
C ASP A 578 60.72 -2.36 -14.66
N ASN A 579 60.55 -3.68 -14.74
CA ASN A 579 61.67 -4.63 -14.80
C ASN A 579 62.31 -4.72 -16.20
N ASN A 580 61.77 -4.04 -17.22
CA ASN A 580 62.35 -3.98 -18.56
C ASN A 580 62.72 -2.56 -19.04
N CYS A 581 62.57 -1.56 -18.17
CA CYS A 581 62.89 -0.14 -18.39
C CYS A 581 62.18 0.51 -19.60
N ASP A 582 60.95 0.11 -19.95
CA ASP A 582 60.18 0.72 -21.07
C ASP A 582 59.22 1.85 -20.67
N GLY A 583 59.02 2.04 -19.36
CA GLY A 583 58.14 3.04 -18.77
C GLY A 583 56.73 2.54 -18.46
N GLN A 584 56.50 1.22 -18.54
CA GLN A 584 55.30 0.54 -18.07
C GLN A 584 55.62 -0.27 -16.81
N ILE A 585 54.59 -0.89 -16.21
CA ILE A 585 54.70 -1.62 -14.94
C ILE A 585 53.77 -2.84 -15.03
N ASP A 586 54.30 -4.02 -14.69
CA ASP A 586 53.59 -5.30 -14.59
C ASP A 586 52.92 -5.79 -15.91
N GLU A 587 53.30 -5.30 -17.11
CA GLU A 587 52.53 -5.60 -18.34
C GLU A 587 52.72 -7.02 -18.90
N GLY A 588 51.63 -7.78 -18.94
CA GLY A 588 51.57 -9.12 -19.54
C GLY A 588 51.14 -10.23 -18.59
N ASP A 589 51.04 -9.95 -17.29
CA ASP A 589 50.45 -10.85 -16.30
C ASP A 589 48.92 -10.95 -16.44
N VAL A 590 48.33 -12.00 -15.84
CA VAL A 590 46.94 -12.41 -16.10
C VAL A 590 46.05 -12.09 -14.89
N ILE A 591 45.15 -11.12 -15.06
CA ILE A 591 44.23 -10.67 -14.01
C ILE A 591 43.36 -11.80 -13.43
N GLY A 592 43.07 -11.68 -12.14
CA GLY A 592 42.32 -12.63 -11.33
C GLY A 592 43.11 -13.87 -10.89
N THR A 593 44.34 -14.11 -11.36
CA THR A 593 45.04 -15.39 -11.11
C THR A 593 45.81 -15.46 -9.79
N GLU A 594 46.27 -14.34 -9.24
CA GLU A 594 46.91 -14.27 -7.92
C GLU A 594 46.38 -13.08 -7.11
N ALA A 595 46.48 -13.14 -5.78
CA ALA A 595 45.88 -12.14 -4.87
C ALA A 595 46.48 -10.72 -4.97
N LEU A 596 47.60 -10.55 -5.68
CA LEU A 596 48.20 -9.25 -5.99
C LEU A 596 47.68 -8.66 -7.32
N CYS A 597 47.07 -9.49 -8.17
CA CYS A 597 46.57 -9.15 -9.50
C CYS A 597 45.11 -9.66 -9.61
N PHE A 598 44.22 -9.08 -8.79
CA PHE A 598 42.79 -9.39 -8.76
C PHE A 598 42.00 -8.51 -9.74
N ALA A 599 40.76 -8.88 -10.03
CA ALA A 599 39.88 -8.22 -11.01
C ALA A 599 38.55 -7.77 -10.39
N ASP A 600 37.80 -6.85 -11.00
CA ASP A 600 36.52 -6.40 -10.41
C ASP A 600 35.42 -7.47 -10.48
N SER A 601 35.49 -8.44 -11.39
CA SER A 601 34.53 -9.55 -11.45
C SER A 601 34.98 -10.75 -12.29
N CYS A 602 34.30 -11.88 -12.10
CA CYS A 602 34.39 -13.04 -13.00
C CYS A 602 34.10 -12.69 -14.48
N ALA A 603 33.28 -11.67 -14.74
CA ALA A 603 32.96 -11.22 -16.09
C ALA A 603 34.12 -10.40 -16.72
N GLU A 604 34.87 -9.63 -15.92
CA GLU A 604 36.06 -8.92 -16.39
C GLU A 604 37.21 -9.89 -16.70
N ILE A 605 37.45 -10.88 -15.83
CA ILE A 605 38.46 -11.93 -16.06
C ILE A 605 38.22 -12.63 -17.41
N LEU A 606 36.96 -12.90 -17.75
CA LEU A 606 36.60 -13.50 -19.05
C LEU A 606 36.66 -12.50 -20.23
N ALA A 607 36.53 -11.19 -19.97
CA ALA A 607 36.63 -10.16 -21.00
C ALA A 607 38.09 -9.93 -21.45
N GLU A 608 39.01 -9.78 -20.50
CA GLU A 608 40.45 -9.61 -20.78
C GLU A 608 41.14 -10.95 -21.08
N ASN A 609 40.68 -12.05 -20.49
CA ASN A 609 41.09 -13.41 -20.87
C ASN A 609 39.91 -14.28 -21.35
N PRO A 610 39.50 -14.17 -22.63
CA PRO A 610 38.51 -15.06 -23.28
C PRO A 610 38.96 -16.52 -23.46
N SER A 611 39.96 -16.97 -22.69
CA SER A 611 40.43 -18.35 -22.58
C SER A 611 40.63 -18.78 -21.12
N ALA A 612 40.08 -18.01 -20.16
CA ALA A 612 39.82 -18.46 -18.81
C ALA A 612 38.91 -19.70 -18.80
N VAL A 613 38.96 -20.48 -17.72
CA VAL A 613 38.25 -21.76 -17.55
C VAL A 613 37.63 -21.82 -16.16
N ASP A 614 36.66 -22.70 -15.94
CA ASP A 614 35.98 -22.81 -14.64
C ASP A 614 36.98 -23.08 -13.51
N GLY A 615 36.98 -22.23 -12.48
CA GLY A 615 38.03 -22.23 -11.47
C GLY A 615 37.88 -21.19 -10.37
N VAL A 616 38.85 -21.19 -9.46
CA VAL A 616 38.97 -20.17 -8.40
C VAL A 616 39.89 -19.06 -8.88
N TYR A 617 39.46 -17.82 -8.68
CA TYR A 617 40.10 -16.58 -9.05
C TYR A 617 39.98 -15.56 -7.91
N TYR A 618 40.71 -14.45 -7.98
CA TYR A 618 40.57 -13.32 -7.06
C TYR A 618 39.76 -12.20 -7.69
N ILE A 619 38.68 -11.78 -7.02
CA ILE A 619 37.84 -10.65 -7.42
C ILE A 619 37.84 -9.54 -6.36
N THR A 620 37.36 -8.33 -6.69
CA THR A 620 37.19 -7.21 -5.75
C THR A 620 35.97 -7.42 -4.82
N ASP A 621 36.13 -7.18 -3.52
CA ASP A 621 35.05 -7.14 -2.53
C ASP A 621 34.42 -5.73 -2.34
N ASP A 622 33.34 -5.63 -1.56
CA ASP A 622 32.65 -4.36 -1.28
C ASP A 622 33.50 -3.32 -0.49
N SER A 623 34.71 -3.69 -0.06
CA SER A 623 35.70 -2.81 0.56
C SER A 623 36.86 -2.42 -0.37
N GLY A 624 36.96 -3.03 -1.56
CA GLY A 624 38.04 -2.84 -2.52
C GLY A 624 39.24 -3.77 -2.35
N ALA A 625 39.08 -4.92 -1.69
CA ALA A 625 40.15 -5.90 -1.43
C ALA A 625 39.94 -7.22 -2.19
N ALA A 626 41.01 -8.03 -2.29
CA ALA A 626 41.02 -9.29 -3.02
C ALA A 626 40.26 -10.42 -2.27
N LEU A 627 39.18 -10.89 -2.88
CA LEU A 627 38.30 -11.97 -2.42
C LEU A 627 38.47 -13.22 -3.29
N GLU A 628 38.78 -14.36 -2.66
CA GLU A 628 38.87 -15.65 -3.36
C GLU A 628 37.45 -16.14 -3.74
N ALA A 629 37.19 -16.30 -5.03
CA ALA A 629 35.87 -16.51 -5.61
C ALA A 629 35.88 -17.59 -6.72
N TYR A 630 34.78 -18.34 -6.87
CA TYR A 630 34.67 -19.34 -7.95
C TYR A 630 33.95 -18.75 -9.16
N CYS A 631 34.66 -18.69 -10.29
CA CYS A 631 34.16 -18.21 -11.56
C CYS A 631 33.92 -19.39 -12.52
N GLU A 632 32.70 -19.47 -13.05
CA GLU A 632 32.27 -20.41 -14.08
C GLU A 632 32.31 -19.71 -15.45
N MET A 633 33.17 -20.19 -16.34
CA MET A 633 33.56 -19.53 -17.58
C MET A 633 32.95 -20.22 -18.82
N ASP A 634 32.68 -21.52 -18.77
CA ASP A 634 32.12 -22.29 -19.90
C ASP A 634 30.56 -22.33 -19.92
N PHE A 635 29.88 -21.85 -18.86
CA PHE A 635 28.41 -21.91 -18.77
C PHE A 635 27.67 -20.77 -19.51
N GLU A 636 26.86 -21.14 -20.51
CA GLU A 636 26.12 -20.22 -21.42
C GLU A 636 27.06 -19.21 -22.11
N ASP A 637 27.15 -17.97 -21.61
CA ASP A 637 28.05 -16.91 -22.09
C ASP A 637 29.23 -16.63 -21.12
N GLY A 638 29.38 -17.42 -20.05
CA GLY A 638 30.52 -17.39 -19.11
C GLY A 638 30.58 -16.21 -18.13
N GLY A 639 31.59 -16.21 -17.26
CA GLY A 639 31.90 -15.10 -16.34
C GLY A 639 30.99 -15.04 -15.12
N TRP A 640 30.43 -16.18 -14.69
CA TRP A 640 29.47 -16.26 -13.60
C TRP A 640 30.12 -16.54 -12.24
N LEU A 641 29.74 -15.80 -11.20
CA LEU A 641 30.17 -16.03 -9.83
C LEU A 641 29.27 -17.04 -9.12
N ALA A 642 29.84 -18.13 -8.59
CA ALA A 642 29.09 -19.09 -7.77
C ALA A 642 28.92 -18.59 -6.32
N VAL A 643 27.67 -18.48 -5.86
CA VAL A 643 27.34 -17.89 -4.52
C VAL A 643 26.62 -18.84 -3.56
N PHE A 644 26.08 -19.96 -4.06
CA PHE A 644 25.44 -20.97 -3.21
C PHE A 644 25.41 -22.35 -3.88
N ASN A 645 25.71 -23.40 -3.12
CA ASN A 645 25.71 -24.79 -3.59
C ASN A 645 25.18 -25.74 -2.50
N TYR A 646 24.27 -26.66 -2.85
CA TYR A 646 23.64 -27.58 -1.90
C TYR A 646 23.45 -28.99 -2.46
N MET A 647 24.00 -30.01 -1.78
CA MET A 647 23.66 -31.43 -2.03
C MET A 647 22.95 -32.06 -0.82
N HIS A 648 21.85 -32.77 -1.07
CA HIS A 648 21.09 -33.40 0.01
C HIS A 648 21.79 -34.68 0.54
N SER A 649 22.04 -34.72 1.85
CA SER A 649 22.58 -35.90 2.53
C SER A 649 21.50 -36.83 3.09
N SER A 650 21.68 -38.14 2.96
CA SER A 650 20.68 -39.17 3.32
C SER A 650 20.43 -39.37 4.82
N ASN A 651 20.92 -38.46 5.68
CA ASN A 651 20.75 -38.50 7.14
C ASN A 651 19.89 -37.34 7.71
N ALA A 652 19.44 -36.39 6.89
CA ALA A 652 18.61 -35.27 7.33
C ALA A 652 17.20 -35.72 7.78
N LEU A 653 16.63 -35.04 8.79
CA LEU A 653 15.27 -35.33 9.28
C LEU A 653 14.17 -34.82 8.32
N SER A 654 14.46 -33.80 7.52
CA SER A 654 13.77 -33.49 6.26
C SER A 654 14.67 -32.61 5.39
N ALA A 655 14.58 -32.75 4.07
CA ALA A 655 15.41 -31.98 3.13
C ALA A 655 15.18 -30.46 3.26
N ALA A 656 13.92 -30.04 3.38
CA ALA A 656 13.55 -28.63 3.53
C ALA A 656 14.11 -27.99 4.82
N ALA A 657 14.18 -28.73 5.94
CA ALA A 657 14.76 -28.21 7.18
C ALA A 657 16.30 -28.12 7.14
N ASP A 658 16.98 -29.02 6.40
CA ASP A 658 18.43 -28.95 6.21
C ASP A 658 18.82 -27.79 5.27
N PHE A 659 18.05 -27.60 4.18
CA PHE A 659 18.16 -26.45 3.28
C PHE A 659 17.87 -25.13 4.01
N HIS A 660 16.80 -25.07 4.81
CA HIS A 660 16.45 -23.93 5.68
C HIS A 660 17.61 -23.52 6.59
N ASN A 661 18.18 -24.47 7.33
CA ASN A 661 19.25 -24.21 8.29
C ASN A 661 20.48 -23.53 7.63
N ARG A 662 20.72 -23.78 6.33
CA ARG A 662 21.88 -23.28 5.58
C ARG A 662 21.66 -21.91 4.95
N ILE A 663 20.40 -21.55 4.70
CA ILE A 663 20.01 -20.20 4.26
C ILE A 663 19.95 -19.23 5.46
N ILE A 664 19.64 -19.73 6.67
CA ILE A 664 19.65 -18.90 7.90
C ILE A 664 21.00 -18.91 8.63
N GLN A 665 21.88 -19.88 8.35
CA GLN A 665 23.29 -19.84 8.75
C GLN A 665 24.02 -18.88 7.83
N ASN A 666 23.81 -17.59 8.08
CA ASN A 666 24.60 -16.49 7.52
C ASN A 666 25.97 -16.44 8.23
N ASP A 667 26.62 -17.61 8.32
CA ASP A 667 27.98 -17.80 8.82
C ASP A 667 28.92 -17.31 7.71
N ASP A 668 29.61 -16.21 8.03
CA ASP A 668 30.47 -15.41 7.17
C ASP A 668 31.60 -16.26 6.56
N MET A 669 31.62 -16.41 5.23
CA MET A 669 32.52 -17.29 4.50
C MET A 669 33.64 -16.51 3.81
N SER A 670 34.88 -16.75 4.25
CA SER A 670 36.09 -16.23 3.60
C SER A 670 36.71 -17.22 2.60
N GLU A 671 35.92 -18.16 2.06
CA GLU A 671 36.37 -19.20 1.11
C GLU A 671 35.31 -19.33 -0.01
N ALA A 672 35.78 -19.42 -1.26
CA ALA A 672 34.93 -19.53 -2.45
C ALA A 672 33.98 -20.76 -2.42
N VAL A 673 32.74 -20.59 -2.90
CA VAL A 673 31.78 -21.71 -3.04
C VAL A 673 32.15 -22.57 -4.24
N HIS A 674 32.69 -23.77 -4.00
CA HIS A 674 33.12 -24.66 -5.08
C HIS A 674 31.95 -25.54 -5.58
N PRO A 675 31.82 -25.80 -6.89
CA PRO A 675 30.75 -26.64 -7.43
C PRO A 675 30.69 -28.07 -6.88
N ASP A 676 31.84 -28.68 -6.53
CA ASP A 676 31.87 -30.02 -5.93
C ASP A 676 31.53 -30.06 -4.43
N ASP A 677 31.28 -28.91 -3.79
CA ASP A 677 30.97 -28.86 -2.36
C ASP A 677 29.68 -29.61 -2.02
N THR A 678 29.73 -30.37 -0.93
CA THR A 678 28.54 -31.10 -0.46
C THR A 678 27.42 -30.16 0.00
N SER A 679 27.76 -28.93 0.42
CA SER A 679 26.83 -27.89 0.85
C SER A 679 27.59 -26.68 1.40
N SER A 680 27.32 -25.48 0.91
CA SER A 680 27.82 -24.21 1.46
C SER A 680 26.79 -23.53 2.38
N SER A 681 27.19 -22.43 3.03
CA SER A 681 26.30 -21.31 3.36
C SER A 681 26.20 -20.36 2.15
N ILE A 682 25.65 -19.16 2.31
CA ILE A 682 25.52 -18.17 1.24
C ILE A 682 26.78 -17.31 1.18
N PHE A 683 27.48 -17.32 0.05
CA PHE A 683 28.65 -16.48 -0.22
C PHE A 683 28.20 -15.16 -0.87
N THR A 684 27.62 -14.29 -0.04
CA THR A 684 27.27 -12.91 -0.41
C THR A 684 27.51 -11.90 0.72
N SER A 685 28.28 -12.26 1.76
CA SER A 685 28.90 -11.24 2.61
C SER A 685 30.07 -10.61 1.85
N ASN A 686 30.25 -9.31 2.02
CA ASN A 686 31.31 -8.52 1.36
C ASN A 686 31.18 -8.45 -0.18
N LEU A 687 29.98 -8.62 -0.75
CA LEU A 687 29.69 -8.40 -2.17
C LEU A 687 28.62 -7.31 -2.32
N ASP A 688 28.85 -6.32 -3.17
CA ASP A 688 27.79 -5.39 -3.60
C ASP A 688 26.83 -6.10 -4.56
N LEU A 689 25.76 -6.66 -3.99
CA LEU A 689 24.69 -7.33 -4.74
C LEU A 689 23.91 -6.41 -5.69
N SER A 690 24.15 -5.10 -5.70
CA SER A 690 23.58 -4.17 -6.68
C SER A 690 24.40 -4.04 -7.98
N ALA A 691 25.66 -4.48 -7.97
CA ALA A 691 26.51 -4.54 -9.17
C ALA A 691 26.10 -5.67 -10.14
N TYR A 692 25.55 -6.77 -9.61
CA TYR A 692 25.12 -7.93 -10.39
C TYR A 692 23.68 -7.76 -10.92
N SER A 693 23.41 -8.21 -12.14
CA SER A 693 22.15 -7.93 -12.87
C SER A 693 21.50 -9.15 -13.53
N GLU A 694 22.19 -10.28 -13.54
CA GLU A 694 21.72 -11.56 -14.06
C GLU A 694 21.92 -12.68 -13.03
N VAL A 695 20.97 -13.61 -12.96
CA VAL A 695 21.02 -14.74 -12.02
C VAL A 695 20.56 -16.04 -12.68
N VAL A 696 21.32 -17.10 -12.45
CA VAL A 696 21.00 -18.47 -12.87
C VAL A 696 20.92 -19.38 -11.64
N TYR A 697 19.89 -20.23 -11.62
CA TYR A 697 19.73 -21.24 -10.58
C TYR A 697 19.13 -22.53 -11.16
N GLY A 698 19.63 -23.69 -10.72
CA GLY A 698 19.20 -24.96 -11.34
C GLY A 698 19.70 -26.23 -10.66
N TRP A 699 19.31 -27.36 -11.27
CA TRP A 699 19.47 -28.70 -10.71
C TRP A 699 20.34 -29.59 -11.59
N ALA A 700 21.40 -30.15 -11.02
CA ALA A 700 22.29 -31.14 -11.67
C ALA A 700 22.32 -32.44 -10.85
N SER A 701 22.61 -33.56 -11.51
CA SER A 701 22.94 -34.81 -10.79
C SER A 701 24.41 -34.79 -10.36
N SER A 702 24.78 -35.45 -9.26
CA SER A 702 26.17 -35.49 -8.76
C SER A 702 27.17 -36.12 -9.74
N ASP A 703 26.67 -36.80 -10.76
CA ASP A 703 27.46 -37.54 -11.73
C ASP A 703 27.63 -36.74 -13.05
N THR A 704 27.23 -35.47 -13.06
CA THR A 704 27.22 -34.56 -14.23
C THR A 704 27.54 -33.11 -13.82
N SER A 705 28.48 -32.47 -14.52
CA SER A 705 28.67 -31.00 -14.50
C SER A 705 27.40 -30.26 -14.92
N ASP A 706 26.76 -30.74 -16.00
CA ASP A 706 25.76 -30.00 -16.75
C ASP A 706 24.47 -29.77 -15.92
N VAL A 707 24.08 -28.50 -15.76
CA VAL A 707 22.84 -28.11 -15.08
C VAL A 707 21.63 -28.51 -15.92
N SER A 708 21.09 -29.69 -15.62
CA SER A 708 20.11 -30.39 -16.47
C SER A 708 18.80 -29.64 -16.73
N GLN A 709 18.37 -28.81 -15.76
CA GLN A 709 17.24 -27.87 -15.87
C GLN A 709 17.52 -26.65 -14.96
N TYR A 710 17.48 -25.45 -15.53
CA TYR A 710 17.71 -24.18 -14.81
C TYR A 710 16.66 -23.13 -15.17
N GLY A 711 16.47 -22.19 -14.23
CA GLY A 711 15.90 -20.87 -14.49
C GLY A 711 17.03 -19.86 -14.68
N MET A 712 16.81 -18.91 -15.58
CA MET A 712 17.68 -17.76 -15.82
C MET A 712 16.82 -16.51 -15.80
N GLN A 713 17.26 -15.48 -15.09
CA GLN A 713 16.65 -14.16 -15.03
C GLN A 713 17.70 -13.12 -15.44
N THR A 714 17.40 -12.34 -16.47
CA THR A 714 18.24 -11.22 -16.92
C THR A 714 17.48 -9.91 -16.81
N ALA A 715 18.19 -8.79 -16.62
CA ALA A 715 17.62 -7.46 -16.41
C ALA A 715 16.62 -6.99 -17.50
N SER A 716 16.66 -7.59 -18.70
CA SER A 716 15.72 -7.32 -19.79
C SER A 716 14.30 -7.88 -19.60
N SER A 717 14.07 -8.70 -18.57
CA SER A 717 12.84 -9.46 -18.38
C SER A 717 11.93 -8.90 -17.28
N ASN A 718 10.65 -8.65 -17.60
CA ASN A 718 9.62 -8.24 -16.63
C ASN A 718 9.15 -9.42 -15.76
N LEU A 719 10.08 -10.27 -15.30
CA LEU A 719 9.82 -11.47 -14.53
C LEU A 719 10.22 -11.25 -13.08
N VAL A 720 9.26 -11.34 -12.16
CA VAL A 720 9.53 -11.48 -10.72
C VAL A 720 9.75 -12.97 -10.46
N GLY A 721 11.00 -13.35 -10.23
CA GLY A 721 11.40 -14.74 -9.98
C GLY A 721 11.42 -15.08 -8.49
N THR A 722 10.88 -16.24 -8.14
CA THR A 722 11.07 -16.86 -6.82
C THR A 722 11.41 -18.34 -6.98
N CYS A 723 12.43 -18.82 -6.29
CA CYS A 723 12.71 -20.26 -6.15
C CYS A 723 12.36 -20.73 -4.73
N TYR A 724 11.75 -21.92 -4.61
CA TYR A 724 11.06 -22.34 -3.41
C TYR A 724 10.97 -23.88 -3.31
N ILE A 725 10.94 -24.45 -2.10
CA ILE A 725 10.87 -25.92 -1.85
C ILE A 725 9.73 -26.28 -0.88
N ASP A 726 8.70 -27.01 -1.34
CA ASP A 726 7.52 -27.37 -0.53
C ASP A 726 7.56 -28.76 0.11
N GLY A 727 6.86 -28.89 1.24
CA GLY A 727 6.60 -30.17 1.91
C GLY A 727 5.26 -30.82 1.56
N TYR A 728 4.26 -30.09 1.01
CA TYR A 728 2.90 -30.65 0.90
C TYR A 728 2.10 -30.24 -0.36
N CYS A 729 1.26 -31.17 -0.85
CA CYS A 729 0.49 -31.01 -2.09
C CYS A 729 -1.00 -30.77 -1.78
N GLY A 730 -1.34 -29.52 -1.43
CA GLY A 730 -2.70 -29.03 -1.18
C GLY A 730 -3.41 -28.46 -2.42
N ALA A 731 -4.21 -27.40 -2.22
CA ALA A 731 -4.71 -26.56 -3.31
C ALA A 731 -3.66 -25.49 -3.68
N TYR A 732 -3.74 -24.94 -4.89
CA TYR A 732 -2.72 -24.03 -5.44
C TYR A 732 -3.32 -22.80 -6.13
N VAL A 733 -2.55 -21.70 -6.15
CA VAL A 733 -2.88 -20.43 -6.81
C VAL A 733 -1.77 -20.07 -7.81
N ASP A 734 -2.12 -19.81 -9.08
CA ASP A 734 -1.17 -19.31 -10.10
C ASP A 734 -0.73 -17.88 -9.73
N ILE A 735 0.59 -17.63 -9.63
CA ILE A 735 1.17 -16.34 -9.22
C ILE A 735 2.13 -15.72 -10.25
N GLY A 736 2.62 -16.50 -11.22
CA GLY A 736 3.59 -16.02 -12.21
C GLY A 736 3.97 -17.08 -13.24
N SER A 737 5.05 -16.85 -13.99
CA SER A 737 5.61 -17.84 -14.93
C SER A 737 7.05 -17.51 -15.30
N PHE A 738 7.87 -18.51 -15.64
CA PHE A 738 9.29 -18.36 -15.97
C PHE A 738 9.68 -19.25 -17.17
N LEU A 739 10.85 -19.02 -17.76
CA LEU A 739 11.37 -19.76 -18.93
C LEU A 739 12.32 -20.90 -18.50
N ILE A 740 12.12 -22.12 -18.99
CA ILE A 740 13.04 -23.25 -18.76
C ILE A 740 13.98 -23.44 -19.96
N GLN A 741 15.28 -23.28 -19.72
CA GLN A 741 16.33 -23.60 -20.67
C GLN A 741 16.81 -25.07 -20.53
N PRO A 742 17.39 -25.66 -21.60
CA PRO A 742 17.47 -25.15 -22.98
C PRO A 742 16.16 -25.36 -23.78
N SER A 743 15.04 -25.63 -23.08
CA SER A 743 13.80 -26.08 -23.72
C SER A 743 12.98 -24.97 -24.40
N GLY A 744 13.21 -23.71 -24.02
CA GLY A 744 12.43 -22.55 -24.49
C GLY A 744 10.96 -22.54 -24.05
N ASN A 745 10.54 -23.39 -23.09
CA ASN A 745 9.15 -23.48 -22.64
C ASN A 745 8.91 -22.63 -21.39
N THR A 746 7.84 -21.84 -21.40
CA THR A 746 7.36 -21.12 -20.22
C THR A 746 6.57 -22.07 -19.30
N ARG A 747 6.89 -22.12 -18.00
CA ARG A 747 6.08 -22.81 -16.96
C ARG A 747 5.49 -21.83 -15.96
N ALA A 748 4.32 -22.14 -15.44
CA ALA A 748 3.66 -21.33 -14.39
C ALA A 748 4.28 -21.57 -13.01
N LEU A 749 4.41 -20.48 -12.25
CA LEU A 749 4.68 -20.47 -10.81
C LEU A 749 3.33 -20.51 -10.07
N ARG A 750 3.21 -21.38 -9.06
CA ARG A 750 1.99 -21.53 -8.24
C ARG A 750 2.34 -21.71 -6.77
N THR A 751 1.71 -20.96 -5.88
CA THR A 751 1.88 -21.18 -4.44
C THR A 751 0.91 -22.23 -3.89
N GLY A 752 1.27 -22.85 -2.76
CA GLY A 752 0.37 -23.69 -1.96
C GLY A 752 -0.59 -22.85 -1.12
N SER A 753 -1.39 -23.49 -0.26
CA SER A 753 -2.40 -22.80 0.56
C SER A 753 -2.57 -23.37 1.96
N ASP A 754 -1.51 -23.94 2.54
CA ASP A 754 -1.53 -24.53 3.89
C ASP A 754 -0.54 -23.80 4.82
N PRO A 755 -1.02 -22.94 5.75
CA PRO A 755 -0.17 -22.12 6.60
C PRO A 755 0.52 -22.89 7.75
N ASN A 756 0.48 -24.22 7.74
CA ASN A 756 1.09 -25.07 8.77
C ASN A 756 2.48 -25.63 8.38
N TYR A 757 2.99 -25.29 7.18
CA TYR A 757 4.30 -25.72 6.69
C TYR A 757 5.24 -24.51 6.52
N PRO A 758 6.49 -24.56 7.01
CA PRO A 758 7.40 -23.42 6.96
C PRO A 758 7.88 -23.17 5.53
N HIS A 759 7.79 -21.91 5.09
CA HIS A 759 8.10 -21.51 3.73
C HIS A 759 9.54 -20.95 3.60
N VAL A 760 10.36 -21.53 2.71
CA VAL A 760 11.75 -21.10 2.46
C VAL A 760 12.00 -20.88 0.97
N GLY A 761 12.61 -19.76 0.59
CA GLY A 761 12.93 -19.48 -0.80
C GLY A 761 13.82 -18.26 -1.04
N MET A 762 14.19 -18.10 -2.32
CA MET A 762 14.92 -16.94 -2.86
C MET A 762 13.95 -16.06 -3.65
N GLY A 763 14.11 -14.74 -3.58
CA GLY A 763 13.29 -13.78 -4.31
C GLY A 763 14.12 -12.71 -5.02
N PHE A 764 13.74 -12.39 -6.26
CA PHE A 764 14.38 -11.37 -7.08
C PHE A 764 13.38 -10.25 -7.40
N SER A 765 13.63 -9.05 -6.87
CA SER A 765 12.74 -7.89 -7.04
C SER A 765 13.56 -6.62 -7.20
N GLY A 766 13.24 -5.78 -8.19
CA GLY A 766 13.86 -4.46 -8.36
C GLY A 766 15.38 -4.47 -8.52
N GLN A 767 15.95 -5.51 -9.14
CA GLN A 767 17.40 -5.77 -9.25
C GLN A 767 18.12 -6.10 -7.93
N ILE A 768 17.39 -6.38 -6.84
CA ILE A 768 17.96 -6.82 -5.56
C ILE A 768 17.74 -8.32 -5.37
N ILE A 769 18.81 -9.04 -5.01
CA ILE A 769 18.78 -10.45 -4.61
C ILE A 769 18.38 -10.53 -3.13
N THR A 770 17.33 -11.29 -2.80
CA THR A 770 16.83 -11.40 -1.42
C THR A 770 16.61 -12.85 -0.98
N TRP A 771 16.94 -13.12 0.28
CA TRP A 771 16.83 -14.42 0.94
C TRP A 771 15.74 -14.34 2.02
N GLY A 772 14.85 -15.34 2.13
CA GLY A 772 13.64 -15.21 2.95
C GLY A 772 13.13 -16.48 3.62
N TYR A 773 12.43 -16.28 4.75
CA TYR A 773 11.77 -17.30 5.56
C TYR A 773 10.36 -16.86 5.98
N ASP A 774 9.39 -17.77 5.84
CA ASP A 774 7.98 -17.71 6.27
C ASP A 774 7.26 -16.37 6.02
N LEU A 775 7.13 -16.01 4.74
CA LEU A 775 6.61 -14.71 4.29
C LEU A 775 5.08 -14.61 4.19
N ASN A 776 4.33 -15.34 5.02
CA ASN A 776 2.86 -15.19 5.15
C ASN A 776 2.43 -13.79 5.67
N ALA A 777 3.37 -12.90 5.99
CA ALA A 777 3.13 -11.56 6.51
C ALA A 777 4.01 -10.46 5.88
N SER A 778 4.58 -10.67 4.69
CA SER A 778 5.38 -9.63 4.01
C SER A 778 4.52 -8.69 3.15
N SER A 779 4.87 -7.41 3.10
CA SER A 779 4.28 -6.42 2.19
C SER A 779 4.65 -6.65 0.71
N TYR A 780 5.52 -7.62 0.41
CA TYR A 780 6.09 -7.89 -0.92
C TYR A 780 5.52 -9.16 -1.58
N GLY A 781 4.32 -9.58 -1.19
CA GLY A 781 3.47 -10.51 -1.95
C GLY A 781 3.62 -12.01 -1.62
N ASN A 782 2.88 -12.84 -2.35
CA ASN A 782 2.76 -14.29 -2.11
C ASN A 782 3.62 -15.10 -3.10
N TRP A 783 4.54 -15.92 -2.59
CA TRP A 783 5.62 -16.59 -3.35
C TRP A 783 5.34 -18.11 -3.55
N GLY A 784 5.96 -18.80 -4.52
CA GLY A 784 5.51 -20.18 -4.86
C GLY A 784 6.34 -21.07 -5.80
N ASN A 785 5.81 -22.29 -6.02
CA ASN A 785 6.40 -23.50 -6.59
C ASN A 785 6.22 -23.68 -8.12
N TRP A 786 6.84 -24.72 -8.68
CA TRP A 786 6.60 -25.22 -10.04
C TRP A 786 5.63 -26.41 -10.03
N TYR A 787 4.76 -26.56 -11.04
CA TYR A 787 3.90 -27.74 -11.20
C TYR A 787 3.75 -28.18 -12.68
N ASP A 788 3.42 -29.46 -12.88
CA ASP A 788 2.87 -29.98 -14.14
C ASP A 788 1.33 -30.04 -14.09
N LEU A 789 0.67 -30.08 -15.24
CA LEU A 789 -0.79 -30.13 -15.36
C LEU A 789 -1.40 -31.51 -15.09
N ASN A 790 -0.60 -32.58 -15.10
CA ASN A 790 -1.11 -33.96 -15.07
C ASN A 790 -0.75 -34.78 -13.82
N ALA A 791 -0.01 -34.22 -12.86
CA ALA A 791 0.30 -34.90 -11.60
C ALA A 791 0.60 -33.90 -10.47
N CYS A 792 0.02 -34.13 -9.29
CA CYS A 792 0.51 -33.51 -8.06
C CYS A 792 1.97 -33.92 -7.82
N CYS A 793 2.79 -33.00 -7.29
CA CYS A 793 4.16 -33.29 -6.84
C CYS A 793 5.09 -33.83 -7.95
N ASN A 794 5.11 -33.20 -9.13
CA ASN A 794 5.91 -33.65 -10.29
C ASN A 794 6.61 -32.50 -11.07
N ALA A 795 7.16 -31.55 -10.31
CA ALA A 795 8.30 -30.73 -10.73
C ALA A 795 9.34 -30.82 -9.59
N GLY A 796 10.64 -30.78 -9.90
CA GLY A 796 11.73 -30.79 -8.91
C GLY A 796 11.49 -31.77 -7.75
N ASN A 797 11.15 -33.01 -8.08
CA ASN A 797 10.52 -33.98 -7.18
C ASN A 797 11.19 -34.01 -5.80
N THR A 798 10.43 -33.80 -4.73
CA THR A 798 10.99 -33.89 -3.37
C THR A 798 11.49 -35.28 -3.01
N SER A 799 11.10 -36.33 -3.76
CA SER A 799 11.76 -37.64 -3.68
C SER A 799 13.00 -37.81 -4.56
N ASP A 800 13.27 -36.93 -5.53
CA ASP A 800 14.61 -36.78 -6.14
C ASP A 800 15.55 -36.12 -5.14
N MET A 801 15.09 -35.11 -4.37
CA MET A 801 15.83 -34.63 -3.19
C MET A 801 16.08 -35.75 -2.17
N THR A 802 15.13 -36.68 -1.94
CA THR A 802 15.42 -37.85 -1.07
C THR A 802 16.43 -38.85 -1.65
N SER A 803 16.78 -38.74 -2.93
CA SER A 803 17.80 -39.58 -3.55
C SER A 803 19.18 -38.92 -3.43
N SER A 804 20.15 -39.64 -2.86
CA SER A 804 21.53 -39.15 -2.74
C SER A 804 22.16 -39.00 -4.12
N GLY A 805 22.60 -37.80 -4.47
CA GLY A 805 23.25 -37.51 -5.75
C GLY A 805 22.56 -36.45 -6.62
N TRP A 806 21.98 -35.42 -6.00
CA TRP A 806 21.50 -34.21 -6.69
C TRP A 806 22.04 -32.97 -6.00
N ARG A 807 22.36 -31.95 -6.80
CA ARG A 807 22.83 -30.64 -6.35
C ARG A 807 21.96 -29.51 -6.89
N TYR A 808 21.89 -28.44 -6.10
CA TYR A 808 21.27 -27.16 -6.46
C TYR A 808 22.33 -26.07 -6.34
N THR A 809 22.48 -25.25 -7.38
CA THR A 809 23.51 -24.20 -7.45
C THR A 809 22.89 -22.87 -7.84
N VAL A 810 23.44 -21.77 -7.34
CA VAL A 810 23.12 -20.39 -7.73
C VAL A 810 24.38 -19.69 -8.20
N TYR A 811 24.26 -19.01 -9.34
CA TYR A 811 25.29 -18.20 -9.97
C TYR A 811 24.75 -16.79 -10.26
N ILE A 812 25.59 -15.76 -10.11
CA ILE A 812 25.25 -14.35 -10.38
C ILE A 812 26.26 -13.73 -11.35
N ARG A 813 25.85 -12.70 -12.10
CA ARG A 813 26.67 -11.94 -13.06
C ARG A 813 26.13 -10.53 -13.27
#